data_AF-A0A6B9YU45-F1
#
_entry.id   AF-A0A6B9YU45-F1
#
_cell.length_a   1.000
_cell.length_b   1.000
_cell.length_c   1.000
_cell.angle_alpha   90.00
_cell.angle_beta   90.00
_cell.angle_gamma   90.00
#
_symmetry.space_group_name_H-M   'P 1'
#
loop_
_entity.id
_entity.type
_entity.pdbx_description
1 polymer ?
#
loop_
_entity_poly.entity_id
_entity_poly.type
_entity_poly.pdbx_seq_one_letter_code
_entity_poly.pdbx_strand_id
1 'polypeptide(L)'
;MAVFEISPLPIHAQIASSERDRAQPFVSPIFADNMVLQRDKLNTIWGWSDPGDTIHVQIGDRAESAVAQQDHRWQVKIQPPAPGGPYTVRISGHQTVELHNVLVGDVWLCGGQSNMEFQLRGARNGDEEVKAAHHPDIRYFTVGTQSAYRHVNTVSGTWKVVSPASAGRLSAVAYYFARRIQQDVHVPIGLVIDAVGGTPAEAWTSAAALHPLKDFDAPLAELQHFAAQGAPEYGNYVMHWYDEYDIGLKEHWADQSGDGPEWKTVSIPGGFAELGVPDTPAVVWFKREITLPDPIPAGRTVLFLGSIERMDTVYINGKMVGGSAWVENPRTYTIPPDLLKAGKNTITIRVLKTKPKGGFLARPGDIHLTLADKTTILLAGPWKGRLSVDARPPHPLPTSYENWPVMPSVLYEGMLAPLTPLSITGVIWYQGAANSERAYEYRKVLPAMITDWRRAFGQGDLPFYIVSLPAFKARSAVPVDDAWAETREAQAMTAAEVPNSCLAVTIDTGEADNIHPKEKVPVGERLALCALAKHYGRNVVYQGPTVDAMERETASIRLHFTHADGGLVVKGDKLGQFEIAGDDRKWIWADAHIIGDYILVSSSLVQNPTQVRYAWQSNPEATLFNGAGLPAAPFRTDTWTGITEGHRPY
;
A
#
# COMPACT_ATOMS: atom_id res chain seq x y z
N MET A 1 14.79 10.77 4.26
CA MET A 1 14.49 11.76 3.21
C MET A 1 14.22 11.03 1.92
N ALA A 2 12.94 10.79 1.62
CA ALA A 2 12.45 10.51 0.28
C ALA A 2 11.37 11.55 0.04
N VAL A 3 11.63 12.46 -0.89
CA VAL A 3 10.65 13.46 -1.33
C VAL A 3 9.58 12.68 -2.07
N PHE A 4 8.48 12.38 -1.39
CA PHE A 4 7.23 12.13 -2.09
C PHE A 4 6.84 13.48 -2.69
N GLU A 5 7.25 13.74 -3.94
CA GLU A 5 6.53 14.68 -4.77
C GLU A 5 5.12 14.12 -4.90
N ILE A 6 4.24 14.62 -4.04
CA ILE A 6 2.81 14.58 -4.28
C ILE A 6 2.64 15.45 -5.52
N SER A 7 2.73 14.83 -6.70
CA SER A 7 2.21 15.43 -7.91
C SER A 7 0.78 15.87 -7.58
N PRO A 8 0.40 17.13 -7.84
CA PRO A 8 -0.98 17.53 -7.66
C PRO A 8 -1.80 16.64 -8.59
N LEU A 9 -2.50 15.67 -8.00
CA LEU A 9 -3.58 14.99 -8.70
C LEU A 9 -4.48 16.12 -9.18
N PRO A 10 -4.73 16.26 -10.49
CA PRO A 10 -5.67 17.24 -10.95
C PRO A 10 -6.98 16.95 -10.23
N ILE A 11 -7.47 17.94 -9.47
CA ILE A 11 -8.82 17.93 -8.91
C ILE A 11 -9.76 18.05 -10.11
N HIS A 12 -9.91 16.96 -10.86
CA HIS A 12 -11.16 16.69 -11.51
C HIS A 12 -11.97 16.06 -10.40
N ALA A 13 -12.80 16.87 -9.76
CA ALA A 13 -14.04 16.36 -9.21
C ALA A 13 -14.78 15.71 -10.39
N GLN A 14 -14.43 14.45 -10.71
CA GLN A 14 -15.41 13.56 -11.28
C GLN A 14 -16.48 13.52 -10.20
N ILE A 15 -17.58 14.20 -10.49
CA ILE A 15 -18.87 13.93 -9.90
C ILE A 15 -18.93 12.40 -9.86
N ALA A 16 -18.81 11.83 -8.66
CA ALA A 16 -19.13 10.45 -8.42
C ALA A 16 -20.63 10.36 -8.73
N SER A 17 -20.97 10.20 -10.01
CA SER A 17 -22.22 9.60 -10.38
C SER A 17 -22.21 8.28 -9.62
N SER A 18 -23.05 8.18 -8.59
CA SER A 18 -23.25 6.95 -7.86
C SER A 18 -23.28 5.80 -8.86
N GLU A 19 -22.54 4.72 -8.62
CA GLU A 19 -22.53 3.52 -9.47
C GLU A 19 -23.93 2.93 -9.74
N ARG A 20 -24.99 3.48 -9.13
CA ARG A 20 -26.39 3.22 -9.45
C ARG A 20 -26.79 3.57 -10.90
N ASP A 21 -26.02 4.37 -11.64
CA ASP A 21 -26.43 4.87 -12.99
C ASP A 21 -25.59 4.35 -14.18
N ARG A 22 -24.57 3.51 -13.97
CA ARG A 22 -23.97 2.77 -15.10
C ARG A 22 -24.61 1.40 -15.21
N ALA A 23 -25.21 1.11 -16.36
CA ALA A 23 -25.65 -0.23 -16.69
C ALA A 23 -24.49 -1.21 -16.48
N GLN A 24 -24.69 -2.21 -15.63
CA GLN A 24 -23.70 -3.25 -15.38
C GLN A 24 -23.42 -4.02 -16.69
N PRO A 25 -22.17 -4.43 -16.95
CA PRO A 25 -21.82 -5.05 -18.22
C PRO A 25 -22.43 -6.45 -18.34
N PHE A 26 -22.75 -6.91 -19.55
CA PHE A 26 -23.29 -8.26 -19.71
C PHE A 26 -22.32 -9.35 -19.23
N VAL A 27 -21.01 -9.13 -19.39
CA VAL A 27 -19.93 -9.99 -18.92
C VAL A 27 -18.98 -9.16 -18.06
N SER A 28 -18.51 -9.70 -16.93
CA SER A 28 -17.54 -9.01 -16.07
C SER A 28 -16.26 -8.62 -16.83
N PRO A 29 -15.72 -7.38 -16.69
CA PRO A 29 -14.56 -6.91 -17.46
C PRO A 29 -13.26 -7.69 -17.23
N ILE A 30 -13.19 -8.50 -16.16
CA ILE A 30 -12.06 -9.43 -15.95
C ILE A 30 -12.00 -10.51 -17.03
N PHE A 31 -13.11 -10.82 -17.70
CA PHE A 31 -13.15 -11.74 -18.84
C PHE A 31 -13.05 -10.94 -20.13
N ALA A 32 -11.92 -11.09 -20.82
CA ALA A 32 -11.63 -10.38 -22.07
C ALA A 32 -10.75 -11.25 -22.98
N ASP A 33 -10.49 -10.75 -24.20
CA ASP A 33 -9.50 -11.33 -25.09
C ASP A 33 -8.13 -11.46 -24.41
N ASN A 34 -7.35 -12.46 -24.83
CA ASN A 34 -5.99 -12.73 -24.33
C ASN A 34 -5.90 -13.17 -22.86
N MET A 35 -7.03 -13.44 -22.19
CA MET A 35 -7.02 -13.91 -20.80
C MET A 35 -6.50 -15.35 -20.65
N VAL A 36 -6.28 -15.75 -19.39
CA VAL A 36 -5.99 -17.13 -19.01
C VAL A 36 -7.06 -17.60 -18.03
N LEU A 37 -7.69 -18.73 -18.32
CA LEU A 37 -8.60 -19.44 -17.42
C LEU A 37 -7.84 -20.47 -16.59
N GLN A 38 -8.26 -20.67 -15.35
CA GLN A 38 -7.61 -21.60 -14.43
C GLN A 38 -7.84 -23.05 -14.87
N ARG A 39 -6.78 -23.83 -15.10
CA ARG A 39 -6.89 -25.26 -15.40
C ARG A 39 -7.30 -26.10 -14.20
N ASP A 40 -7.75 -27.32 -14.48
CA ASP A 40 -7.96 -28.41 -13.51
C ASP A 40 -8.95 -28.10 -12.37
N LYS A 41 -9.75 -27.03 -12.51
CA LYS A 41 -10.82 -26.64 -11.58
C LYS A 41 -11.99 -26.05 -12.36
N LEU A 42 -13.19 -26.10 -11.78
CA LEU A 42 -14.35 -25.37 -12.30
C LEU A 42 -14.05 -23.86 -12.30
N ASN A 43 -14.27 -23.21 -13.44
CA ASN A 43 -14.18 -21.76 -13.56
C ASN A 43 -15.57 -21.14 -13.39
N THR A 44 -15.67 -20.12 -12.55
CA THR A 44 -16.88 -19.31 -12.45
C THR A 44 -16.77 -18.15 -13.43
N ILE A 45 -17.67 -18.06 -14.40
CA ILE A 45 -17.82 -16.92 -15.32
C ILE A 45 -19.10 -16.19 -14.95
N TRP A 46 -19.06 -14.86 -14.89
CA TRP A 46 -20.19 -14.07 -14.42
C TRP A 46 -20.36 -12.74 -15.16
N GLY A 47 -21.54 -12.16 -14.97
CA GLY A 47 -21.93 -10.85 -15.48
C GLY A 47 -23.34 -10.49 -15.01
N TRP A 48 -23.99 -9.58 -15.73
CA TRP A 48 -25.30 -9.05 -15.36
C TRP A 48 -26.30 -9.10 -16.52
N SER A 49 -27.57 -9.41 -16.22
CA SER A 49 -28.67 -9.54 -17.19
C SER A 49 -30.02 -9.33 -16.49
N ASP A 50 -31.12 -9.29 -17.22
CA ASP A 50 -32.44 -9.21 -16.60
C ASP A 50 -32.80 -10.53 -15.88
N PRO A 51 -33.46 -10.48 -14.70
CA PRO A 51 -33.80 -11.69 -13.95
C PRO A 51 -34.64 -12.66 -14.77
N GLY A 52 -34.25 -13.94 -14.77
CA GLY A 52 -34.90 -14.99 -15.57
C GLY A 52 -34.28 -15.22 -16.96
N ASP A 53 -33.40 -14.34 -17.43
CA ASP A 53 -32.62 -14.59 -18.65
C ASP A 53 -31.78 -15.85 -18.48
N THR A 54 -31.75 -16.70 -19.52
CA THR A 54 -30.83 -17.85 -19.59
C THR A 54 -29.56 -17.45 -20.32
N ILE A 55 -28.42 -17.63 -19.65
CA ILE A 55 -27.09 -17.36 -20.20
C ILE A 55 -26.40 -18.68 -20.46
N HIS A 56 -25.90 -18.85 -21.69
CA HIS A 56 -25.09 -19.99 -22.10
C HIS A 56 -23.63 -19.54 -22.24
N VAL A 57 -22.71 -20.33 -21.68
CA VAL A 57 -21.27 -20.13 -21.79
C VAL A 57 -20.65 -21.36 -22.45
N GLN A 58 -19.93 -21.16 -23.53
CA GLN A 58 -19.21 -22.20 -24.27
C GLN A 58 -17.71 -21.89 -24.30
N ILE A 59 -16.89 -22.89 -24.00
CA ILE A 59 -15.43 -22.84 -24.08
C ILE A 59 -14.96 -24.07 -24.86
N GLY A 60 -14.59 -23.89 -26.13
CA GLY A 60 -14.29 -25.02 -27.01
C GLY A 60 -15.49 -25.97 -27.17
N ASP A 61 -15.31 -27.23 -26.78
CA ASP A 61 -16.35 -28.28 -26.81
C ASP A 61 -17.20 -28.33 -25.52
N ARG A 62 -16.87 -27.54 -24.51
CA ARG A 62 -17.59 -27.47 -23.23
C ARG A 62 -18.64 -26.38 -23.28
N ALA A 63 -19.85 -26.66 -22.80
CA ALA A 63 -20.92 -25.68 -22.69
C ALA A 63 -21.73 -25.91 -21.43
N GLU A 64 -22.07 -24.82 -20.75
CA GLU A 64 -22.91 -24.80 -19.54
C GLU A 64 -23.84 -23.59 -19.58
N SER A 65 -24.86 -23.56 -18.72
CA SER A 65 -25.79 -22.43 -18.65
C SER A 65 -26.28 -22.14 -17.24
N ALA A 66 -26.68 -20.90 -17.01
CA ALA A 66 -27.31 -20.46 -15.77
C ALA A 66 -28.41 -19.44 -16.05
N VAL A 67 -29.26 -19.21 -15.05
CA VAL A 67 -30.30 -18.18 -15.11
C VAL A 67 -29.87 -16.97 -14.28
N ALA A 68 -30.06 -15.77 -14.82
CA ALA A 68 -29.83 -14.53 -14.10
C ALA A 68 -30.76 -14.42 -12.87
N GLN A 69 -30.16 -14.09 -11.73
CA GLN A 69 -30.83 -14.02 -10.44
C GLN A 69 -31.58 -12.68 -10.27
N GLN A 70 -32.31 -12.55 -9.17
CA GLN A 70 -33.10 -11.34 -8.85
C GLN A 70 -32.25 -10.09 -8.61
N ASP A 71 -30.97 -10.27 -8.28
CA ASP A 71 -29.98 -9.19 -8.15
C ASP A 71 -29.32 -8.83 -9.50
N HIS A 72 -29.91 -9.28 -10.62
CA HIS A 72 -29.41 -9.16 -12.00
C HIS A 72 -28.13 -9.94 -12.28
N ARG A 73 -27.53 -10.62 -11.32
CA ARG A 73 -26.28 -11.34 -11.52
C ARG A 73 -26.52 -12.73 -12.09
N TRP A 74 -25.71 -13.13 -13.07
CA TRP A 74 -25.64 -14.51 -13.52
C TRP A 74 -24.24 -15.07 -13.28
N GLN A 75 -24.15 -16.37 -13.00
CA GLN A 75 -22.87 -17.07 -12.81
C GLN A 75 -22.97 -18.48 -13.38
N VAL A 76 -22.05 -18.84 -14.27
CA VAL A 76 -21.91 -20.19 -14.82
C VAL A 76 -20.62 -20.81 -14.29
N LYS A 77 -20.72 -22.00 -13.70
CA LYS A 77 -19.55 -22.82 -13.36
C LYS A 77 -19.32 -23.81 -14.49
N ILE A 78 -18.14 -23.79 -15.08
CA ILE A 78 -17.80 -24.61 -16.23
C ILE A 78 -16.40 -25.21 -16.09
N GLN A 79 -16.25 -26.49 -16.42
CA GLN A 79 -14.94 -27.12 -16.50
C GLN A 79 -14.23 -26.61 -17.77
N PRO A 80 -13.03 -26.01 -17.66
CA PRO A 80 -12.29 -25.60 -18.85
C PRO A 80 -11.81 -26.82 -19.66
N PRO A 81 -11.54 -26.65 -20.96
CA PRO A 81 -10.83 -27.63 -21.77
C PRO A 81 -9.40 -27.93 -21.26
N ALA A 82 -8.67 -28.78 -21.98
CA ALA A 82 -7.29 -29.08 -21.63
C ALA A 82 -6.40 -27.82 -21.61
N PRO A 83 -5.34 -27.77 -20.76
CA PRO A 83 -4.39 -26.67 -20.74
C PRO A 83 -3.81 -26.35 -22.13
N GLY A 84 -3.52 -25.07 -22.38
CA GLY A 84 -3.09 -24.57 -23.69
C GLY A 84 -4.12 -23.65 -24.34
N GLY A 85 -4.31 -23.77 -25.64
CA GLY A 85 -5.16 -22.90 -26.45
C GLY A 85 -4.49 -22.53 -27.78
N PRO A 86 -4.96 -21.46 -28.46
CA PRO A 86 -6.04 -20.56 -28.04
C PRO A 86 -7.42 -21.20 -28.18
N TYR A 87 -8.31 -20.83 -27.26
CA TYR A 87 -9.75 -21.11 -27.31
C TYR A 87 -10.54 -19.83 -27.60
N THR A 88 -11.77 -20.02 -28.07
CA THR A 88 -12.80 -18.98 -28.09
C THR A 88 -13.82 -19.28 -26.99
N VAL A 89 -14.14 -18.26 -26.19
CA VAL A 89 -15.22 -18.32 -25.20
C VAL A 89 -16.41 -17.55 -25.76
N ARG A 90 -17.55 -18.22 -25.92
CA ARG A 90 -18.79 -17.59 -26.39
C ARG A 90 -19.80 -17.55 -25.26
N ILE A 91 -20.34 -16.37 -24.99
CA ILE A 91 -21.31 -16.11 -23.94
C ILE A 91 -22.56 -15.52 -24.60
N SER A 92 -23.70 -16.19 -24.49
CA SER A 92 -24.94 -15.78 -25.16
C SER A 92 -26.14 -15.76 -24.22
N GLY A 93 -26.94 -14.69 -24.29
CA GLY A 93 -28.22 -14.49 -23.62
C GLY A 93 -29.04 -13.48 -24.43
N HIS A 94 -29.45 -12.35 -23.83
CA HIS A 94 -30.06 -11.24 -24.58
C HIS A 94 -29.11 -10.59 -25.60
N GLN A 95 -27.80 -10.77 -25.42
CA GLN A 95 -26.74 -10.42 -26.37
C GLN A 95 -25.68 -11.53 -26.43
N THR A 96 -24.78 -11.47 -27.40
CA THR A 96 -23.66 -12.43 -27.53
C THR A 96 -22.32 -11.72 -27.45
N VAL A 97 -21.41 -12.25 -26.64
CA VAL A 97 -20.02 -11.81 -26.51
C VAL A 97 -19.12 -12.99 -26.87
N GLU A 98 -18.12 -12.76 -27.72
CA GLU A 98 -17.06 -13.73 -28.03
C GLU A 98 -15.72 -13.17 -27.55
N LEU A 99 -14.99 -13.97 -26.78
CA LEU A 99 -13.64 -13.67 -26.29
C LEU A 99 -12.66 -14.58 -27.02
N HIS A 100 -11.62 -13.99 -27.60
CA HIS A 100 -10.65 -14.67 -28.45
C HIS A 100 -9.27 -14.76 -27.80
N ASN A 101 -8.45 -15.68 -28.31
CA ASN A 101 -7.09 -15.92 -27.81
C ASN A 101 -7.04 -16.24 -26.31
N VAL A 102 -8.02 -16.98 -25.82
CA VAL A 102 -8.11 -17.38 -24.41
C VAL A 102 -7.25 -18.62 -24.19
N LEU A 103 -6.36 -18.59 -23.19
CA LEU A 103 -5.58 -19.76 -22.80
C LEU A 103 -6.18 -20.42 -21.56
N VAL A 104 -5.87 -21.69 -21.35
CA VAL A 104 -6.15 -22.42 -20.11
C VAL A 104 -4.82 -22.79 -19.45
N GLY A 105 -4.61 -22.38 -18.20
CA GLY A 105 -3.34 -22.48 -17.49
C GLY A 105 -3.46 -22.14 -16.02
N ASP A 106 -2.37 -21.75 -15.36
CA ASP A 106 -2.37 -21.41 -13.93
C ASP A 106 -2.53 -19.90 -13.74
N VAL A 107 -3.56 -19.50 -12.98
CA VAL A 107 -3.86 -18.09 -12.69
C VAL A 107 -3.39 -17.73 -11.28
N TRP A 108 -2.50 -16.76 -11.16
CA TRP A 108 -1.96 -16.28 -9.89
C TRP A 108 -2.40 -14.85 -9.60
N LEU A 109 -2.95 -14.63 -8.40
CA LEU A 109 -3.21 -13.29 -7.89
C LEU A 109 -1.93 -12.74 -7.26
N CYS A 110 -1.51 -11.57 -7.73
CA CYS A 110 -0.28 -10.91 -7.32
C CYS A 110 -0.66 -9.66 -6.51
N GLY A 111 -0.73 -9.84 -5.20
CA GLY A 111 -1.21 -8.84 -4.26
C GLY A 111 -0.10 -8.09 -3.53
N GLY A 112 -0.39 -6.87 -3.08
CA GLY A 112 0.44 -6.19 -2.11
C GLY A 112 0.50 -4.68 -2.33
N GLN A 113 1.67 -4.11 -2.06
CA GLN A 113 1.90 -2.67 -2.19
C GLN A 113 2.95 -2.35 -3.25
N SER A 114 3.60 -1.19 -3.12
CA SER A 114 4.56 -0.62 -4.07
C SER A 114 5.65 -1.57 -4.56
N ASN A 115 6.13 -2.51 -3.74
CA ASN A 115 7.13 -3.50 -4.18
C ASN A 115 6.54 -4.61 -5.08
N MET A 116 5.27 -4.98 -4.92
CA MET A 116 4.53 -5.80 -5.88
C MET A 116 4.17 -5.00 -7.14
N GLU A 117 3.78 -3.74 -6.98
CA GLU A 117 3.43 -2.84 -8.09
C GLU A 117 4.66 -2.45 -8.95
N PHE A 118 5.86 -2.57 -8.40
CA PHE A 118 7.11 -2.14 -9.02
C PHE A 118 7.29 -2.73 -10.42
N GLN A 119 7.35 -1.86 -11.43
CA GLN A 119 7.31 -2.24 -12.83
C GLN A 119 8.64 -2.83 -13.32
N LEU A 120 8.59 -3.79 -14.25
CA LEU A 120 9.75 -4.47 -14.81
C LEU A 120 10.78 -3.49 -15.41
N ARG A 121 10.33 -2.43 -16.08
CA ARG A 121 11.23 -1.37 -16.62
C ARG A 121 12.12 -0.73 -15.56
N GLY A 122 11.69 -0.72 -14.29
CA GLY A 122 12.42 -0.13 -13.18
C GLY A 122 13.40 -1.09 -12.52
N ALA A 123 13.32 -2.38 -12.81
CA ALA A 123 14.21 -3.40 -12.23
C ALA A 123 15.65 -3.20 -12.71
N ARG A 124 16.62 -3.75 -11.98
CA ARG A 124 18.05 -3.55 -12.24
C ARG A 124 18.46 -3.89 -13.68
N ASN A 125 17.92 -4.97 -14.21
CA ASN A 125 18.09 -5.48 -15.58
C ASN A 125 16.85 -5.22 -16.46
N GLY A 126 15.98 -4.29 -16.07
CA GLY A 126 14.65 -4.10 -16.65
C GLY A 126 14.65 -3.81 -18.15
N ASP A 127 15.57 -2.98 -18.64
CA ASP A 127 15.66 -2.63 -20.07
C ASP A 127 15.97 -3.84 -20.96
N GLU A 128 16.86 -4.74 -20.49
CA GLU A 128 17.24 -5.95 -21.20
C GLU A 128 16.09 -6.96 -21.20
N GLU A 129 15.46 -7.16 -20.04
CA GLU A 129 14.33 -8.07 -19.89
C GLU A 129 13.12 -7.63 -20.70
N VAL A 130 12.78 -6.33 -20.70
CA VAL A 130 11.69 -5.82 -21.53
C VAL A 130 11.96 -6.08 -23.01
N LYS A 131 13.17 -5.84 -23.50
CA LYS A 131 13.53 -6.12 -24.90
C LYS A 131 13.42 -7.60 -25.24
N ALA A 132 13.77 -8.48 -24.30
CA ALA A 132 13.77 -9.93 -24.48
C ALA A 132 12.40 -10.60 -24.22
N ALA A 133 11.40 -9.87 -23.71
CA ALA A 133 10.14 -10.41 -23.19
C ALA A 133 9.18 -10.95 -24.28
N HIS A 134 9.57 -11.99 -25.01
CA HIS A 134 8.74 -12.69 -26.00
C HIS A 134 8.08 -13.92 -25.38
N HIS A 135 7.11 -13.71 -24.48
CA HIS A 135 6.48 -14.79 -23.70
C HIS A 135 4.96 -14.86 -23.94
N PRO A 136 4.52 -15.37 -25.11
CA PRO A 136 3.11 -15.43 -25.45
C PRO A 136 2.30 -16.44 -24.63
N ASP A 137 2.90 -17.23 -23.75
CA ASP A 137 2.15 -18.07 -22.81
C ASP A 137 2.00 -17.42 -21.43
N ILE A 138 2.56 -16.22 -21.24
CA ILE A 138 2.37 -15.42 -20.03
C ILE A 138 1.46 -14.25 -20.38
N ARG A 139 0.39 -14.10 -19.60
CA ARG A 139 -0.60 -13.03 -19.72
C ARG A 139 -0.76 -12.33 -18.39
N TYR A 140 -1.10 -11.05 -18.42
CA TYR A 140 -1.40 -10.33 -17.20
C TYR A 140 -2.55 -9.34 -17.34
N PHE A 141 -3.27 -9.14 -16.25
CA PHE A 141 -4.29 -8.13 -16.05
C PHE A 141 -3.88 -7.28 -14.86
N THR A 142 -3.74 -5.97 -15.04
CA THR A 142 -3.53 -5.05 -13.92
C THR A 142 -4.86 -4.43 -13.54
N VAL A 143 -5.28 -4.65 -12.30
CA VAL A 143 -6.49 -4.08 -11.71
C VAL A 143 -6.29 -2.58 -11.56
N GLY A 144 -7.21 -1.78 -12.10
CA GLY A 144 -7.18 -0.33 -11.93
C GLY A 144 -7.47 0.04 -10.48
N THR A 145 -6.69 0.97 -9.94
CA THR A 145 -6.84 1.41 -8.55
C THR A 145 -8.21 2.04 -8.32
N GLN A 146 -8.97 1.43 -7.42
CA GLN A 146 -10.28 1.92 -6.99
C GLN A 146 -10.45 1.56 -5.51
N SER A 147 -10.29 2.54 -4.63
CA SER A 147 -10.80 2.41 -3.27
C SER A 147 -12.32 2.55 -3.30
N ALA A 148 -13.02 1.99 -2.31
CA ALA A 148 -14.46 2.19 -2.15
C ALA A 148 -14.88 2.00 -0.70
N TYR A 149 -15.86 2.75 -0.22
CA TYR A 149 -16.46 2.54 1.11
C TYR A 149 -17.47 1.38 1.11
N ARG A 150 -17.81 0.87 -0.06
CA ARG A 150 -18.80 -0.19 -0.29
C ARG A 150 -18.33 -1.09 -1.43
N HIS A 151 -18.85 -2.31 -1.47
CA HIS A 151 -18.57 -3.25 -2.52
C HIS A 151 -18.81 -2.66 -3.91
N VAL A 152 -17.77 -2.68 -4.75
CA VAL A 152 -17.85 -2.37 -6.17
C VAL A 152 -18.11 -3.65 -6.95
N ASN A 153 -18.94 -3.58 -7.99
CA ASN A 153 -19.32 -4.77 -8.77
C ASN A 153 -18.27 -5.21 -9.78
N THR A 154 -17.47 -4.27 -10.31
CA THR A 154 -16.55 -4.51 -11.44
C THR A 154 -15.18 -3.89 -11.21
N VAL A 155 -14.14 -4.60 -11.62
CA VAL A 155 -12.80 -4.02 -11.77
C VAL A 155 -12.62 -3.36 -13.13
N SER A 156 -11.67 -2.43 -13.22
CA SER A 156 -11.14 -1.93 -14.49
C SER A 156 -9.77 -2.55 -14.80
N GLY A 157 -9.43 -2.67 -16.07
CA GLY A 157 -8.15 -3.24 -16.51
C GLY A 157 -8.26 -3.89 -17.89
N THR A 158 -7.14 -4.40 -18.40
CA THR A 158 -7.09 -5.13 -19.69
C THR A 158 -6.06 -6.24 -19.61
N TRP A 159 -6.41 -7.40 -20.17
CA TRP A 159 -5.46 -8.51 -20.36
C TRP A 159 -4.44 -8.17 -21.44
N LYS A 160 -3.18 -8.51 -21.17
CA LYS A 160 -2.06 -8.25 -22.06
C LYS A 160 -1.20 -9.49 -22.22
N VAL A 161 -0.85 -9.76 -23.46
CA VAL A 161 0.24 -10.67 -23.85
C VAL A 161 1.56 -10.09 -23.35
N VAL A 162 2.42 -10.88 -22.68
CA VAL A 162 3.79 -10.45 -22.40
C VAL A 162 4.59 -10.41 -23.70
N SER A 163 4.95 -9.19 -24.10
CA SER A 163 5.71 -8.84 -25.29
C SER A 163 6.64 -7.67 -24.94
N PRO A 164 7.64 -7.32 -25.77
CA PRO A 164 8.45 -6.12 -25.51
C PRO A 164 7.63 -4.82 -25.41
N ALA A 165 6.48 -4.74 -26.07
CA ALA A 165 5.61 -3.56 -26.04
C ALA A 165 4.81 -3.41 -24.72
N SER A 166 4.58 -4.51 -23.99
CA SER A 166 3.71 -4.55 -22.82
C SER A 166 4.47 -4.79 -21.52
N ALA A 167 5.51 -5.63 -21.54
CA ALA A 167 6.22 -6.15 -20.37
C ALA A 167 6.75 -5.05 -19.45
N GLY A 168 7.13 -3.88 -19.98
CA GLY A 168 7.66 -2.79 -19.16
C GLY A 168 6.70 -2.25 -18.09
N ARG A 169 5.38 -2.44 -18.20
CA ARG A 169 4.40 -2.05 -17.15
C ARG A 169 4.00 -3.20 -16.21
N LEU A 170 4.40 -4.43 -16.50
CA LEU A 170 4.12 -5.58 -15.64
C LEU A 170 4.93 -5.48 -14.35
N SER A 171 4.38 -5.95 -13.24
CA SER A 171 5.12 -6.17 -11.98
C SER A 171 6.39 -6.99 -12.25
N ALA A 172 7.55 -6.46 -11.85
CA ALA A 172 8.84 -7.14 -11.99
C ALA A 172 8.83 -8.48 -11.24
N VAL A 173 8.28 -8.49 -10.02
CA VAL A 173 8.21 -9.69 -9.18
C VAL A 173 7.33 -10.76 -9.84
N ALA A 174 6.12 -10.38 -10.28
CA ALA A 174 5.21 -11.30 -10.95
C ALA A 174 5.78 -11.82 -12.28
N TYR A 175 6.51 -10.98 -13.04
CA TYR A 175 7.18 -11.38 -14.28
C TYR A 175 8.23 -12.47 -14.03
N TYR A 176 9.17 -12.25 -13.11
CA TYR A 176 10.22 -13.24 -12.83
C TYR A 176 9.64 -14.53 -12.23
N PHE A 177 8.63 -14.41 -11.37
CA PHE A 177 7.86 -15.56 -10.88
C PHE A 177 7.25 -16.37 -12.01
N ALA A 178 6.45 -15.74 -12.88
CA ALA A 178 5.75 -16.41 -13.97
C ALA A 178 6.70 -17.03 -14.98
N ARG A 179 7.78 -16.33 -15.33
CA ARG A 179 8.82 -16.85 -16.21
C ARG A 179 9.43 -18.12 -15.67
N ARG A 180 9.79 -18.14 -14.38
CA ARG A 180 10.39 -19.33 -13.77
C ARG A 180 9.40 -20.49 -13.73
N ILE A 181 8.15 -20.25 -13.33
CA ILE A 181 7.13 -21.31 -13.31
C ILE A 181 6.82 -21.85 -14.71
N GLN A 182 6.64 -20.98 -15.70
CA GLN A 182 6.33 -21.40 -17.07
C GLN A 182 7.47 -22.24 -17.67
N GLN A 183 8.73 -21.90 -17.38
CA GLN A 183 9.90 -22.67 -17.81
C GLN A 183 9.96 -24.08 -17.23
N ASP A 184 9.50 -24.29 -15.99
CA ASP A 184 9.56 -25.59 -15.29
C ASP A 184 8.29 -26.44 -15.47
N VAL A 185 7.13 -25.80 -15.64
CA VAL A 185 5.81 -26.47 -15.67
C VAL A 185 5.25 -26.56 -17.09
N HIS A 186 5.70 -25.70 -18.02
CA HIS A 186 5.29 -25.67 -19.43
C HIS A 186 3.77 -25.52 -19.65
N VAL A 187 3.12 -24.72 -18.82
CA VAL A 187 1.71 -24.33 -18.97
C VAL A 187 1.56 -22.82 -19.06
N PRO A 188 0.51 -22.30 -19.72
CA PRO A 188 0.23 -20.87 -19.71
C PRO A 188 0.07 -20.33 -18.29
N ILE A 189 0.54 -19.09 -18.06
CA ILE A 189 0.45 -18.42 -16.76
C ILE A 189 -0.34 -17.12 -16.91
N GLY A 190 -1.41 -16.99 -16.13
CA GLY A 190 -2.18 -15.75 -15.98
C GLY A 190 -1.79 -15.03 -14.69
N LEU A 191 -1.51 -13.74 -14.78
CA LEU A 191 -1.19 -12.91 -13.62
C LEU A 191 -2.28 -11.84 -13.44
N VAL A 192 -2.98 -11.86 -12.31
CA VAL A 192 -3.87 -10.76 -11.92
C VAL A 192 -3.11 -9.91 -10.91
N ILE A 193 -2.68 -8.71 -11.33
CA ILE A 193 -1.91 -7.78 -10.49
C ILE A 193 -2.89 -6.86 -9.78
N ASP A 194 -2.97 -7.01 -8.45
CA ASP A 194 -3.87 -6.28 -7.57
C ASP A 194 -3.06 -5.65 -6.43
N ALA A 195 -2.40 -4.53 -6.72
CA ALA A 195 -1.41 -3.93 -5.82
C ALA A 195 -1.43 -2.40 -5.87
N VAL A 196 -1.28 -1.75 -4.71
CA VAL A 196 -1.32 -0.29 -4.59
C VAL A 196 -0.22 0.21 -3.63
N GLY A 197 0.61 1.14 -4.09
CA GLY A 197 1.67 1.74 -3.28
C GLY A 197 1.22 2.34 -1.94
N GLY A 198 1.99 2.05 -0.88
CA GLY A 198 1.81 2.70 0.43
C GLY A 198 0.66 2.17 1.29
N THR A 199 -0.01 1.10 0.89
CA THR A 199 -1.22 0.61 1.57
C THR A 199 -0.89 -0.45 2.63
N PRO A 200 -1.52 -0.39 3.81
CA PRO A 200 -1.37 -1.40 4.85
C PRO A 200 -2.32 -2.59 4.61
N ALA A 201 -2.08 -3.74 5.25
CA ALA A 201 -2.84 -4.97 4.99
C ALA A 201 -4.33 -4.87 5.39
N GLU A 202 -4.67 -4.05 6.38
CA GLU A 202 -6.06 -3.79 6.77
C GLU A 202 -6.89 -3.14 5.66
N ALA A 203 -6.28 -2.38 4.73
CA ALA A 203 -6.98 -1.84 3.57
C ALA A 203 -7.46 -2.94 2.61
N TRP A 204 -6.77 -4.08 2.64
CA TRP A 204 -7.02 -5.28 1.83
C TRP A 204 -7.81 -6.37 2.56
N THR A 205 -8.31 -6.09 3.76
CA THR A 205 -9.03 -7.06 4.60
C THR A 205 -10.47 -6.61 4.80
N SER A 206 -11.44 -7.53 4.73
CA SER A 206 -12.85 -7.19 4.95
C SER A 206 -13.10 -6.69 6.37
N ALA A 207 -14.11 -5.84 6.55
CA ALA A 207 -14.52 -5.34 7.86
C ALA A 207 -14.83 -6.51 8.82
N ALA A 208 -15.45 -7.58 8.30
CA ALA A 208 -15.79 -8.78 9.06
C ALA A 208 -14.56 -9.52 9.61
N ALA A 209 -13.44 -9.51 8.89
CA ALA A 209 -12.19 -10.11 9.37
C ALA A 209 -11.38 -9.18 10.29
N LEU A 210 -11.60 -7.87 10.22
CA LEU A 210 -10.94 -6.88 11.09
C LEU A 210 -11.63 -6.71 12.45
N HIS A 211 -12.97 -6.78 12.52
CA HIS A 211 -13.73 -6.62 13.77
C HIS A 211 -13.28 -7.52 14.95
N PRO A 212 -12.87 -8.78 14.74
CA PRO A 212 -12.33 -9.61 15.82
C PRO A 212 -11.02 -9.07 16.41
N LEU A 213 -10.25 -8.28 15.66
CA LEU A 213 -8.97 -7.71 16.11
C LEU A 213 -9.15 -6.50 17.03
N LYS A 214 -10.33 -5.86 17.03
CA LYS A 214 -10.72 -4.71 17.87
C LYS A 214 -9.99 -3.39 17.62
N ASP A 215 -8.85 -3.42 16.95
CA ASP A 215 -8.07 -2.22 16.65
C ASP A 215 -8.71 -1.34 15.56
N PHE A 216 -9.71 -1.82 14.83
CA PHE A 216 -10.29 -1.16 13.64
C PHE A 216 -11.76 -0.76 13.77
N ASP A 217 -12.40 -0.96 14.93
CA ASP A 217 -13.86 -0.76 15.06
C ASP A 217 -14.28 0.70 14.81
N ALA A 218 -13.51 1.67 15.32
CA ALA A 218 -13.78 3.10 15.15
C ALA A 218 -13.71 3.58 13.68
N PRO A 219 -12.59 3.37 12.94
CA PRO A 219 -12.54 3.78 11.53
C PRO A 219 -13.54 3.03 10.66
N LEU A 220 -13.82 1.74 10.93
CA LEU A 220 -14.84 1.00 10.18
C LEU A 220 -16.24 1.57 10.39
N ALA A 221 -16.58 2.02 11.60
CA ALA A 221 -17.85 2.69 11.87
C ALA A 221 -17.96 4.03 11.13
N GLU A 222 -16.86 4.77 11.02
CA GLU A 222 -16.80 6.03 10.27
C GLU A 222 -16.98 5.80 8.76
N LEU A 223 -16.33 4.77 8.19
CA LEU A 223 -16.55 4.36 6.80
C LEU A 223 -18.00 3.92 6.55
N GLN A 224 -18.59 3.17 7.47
CA GLN A 224 -20.00 2.77 7.37
C GLN A 224 -20.93 4.00 7.38
N HIS A 225 -20.60 5.02 8.17
CA HIS A 225 -21.33 6.27 8.23
C HIS A 225 -21.25 7.03 6.89
N PHE A 226 -20.04 7.24 6.37
CA PHE A 226 -19.82 7.87 5.06
C PHE A 226 -20.54 7.13 3.94
N ALA A 227 -20.39 5.81 3.92
CA ALA A 227 -21.11 4.95 3.03
C ALA A 227 -22.61 5.23 3.13
N ALA A 228 -23.23 5.11 4.31
CA ALA A 228 -24.67 5.28 4.53
C ALA A 228 -25.23 6.62 4.04
N GLN A 229 -24.45 7.70 4.14
CA GLN A 229 -24.82 9.04 3.67
C GLN A 229 -24.63 9.23 2.16
N GLY A 230 -23.96 8.30 1.47
CA GLY A 230 -23.56 8.49 0.08
C GLY A 230 -22.51 9.60 -0.05
N ALA A 231 -21.62 9.72 0.96
CA ALA A 231 -20.54 10.69 0.93
C ALA A 231 -19.66 10.44 -0.31
N PRO A 232 -19.15 11.50 -0.96
CA PRO A 232 -18.18 11.36 -2.04
C PRO A 232 -16.94 10.61 -1.54
N GLU A 233 -16.33 9.78 -2.36
CA GLU A 233 -15.16 9.00 -1.92
C GLU A 233 -13.87 9.71 -2.34
N TYR A 234 -13.28 10.48 -1.42
CA TYR A 234 -12.07 11.26 -1.70
C TYR A 234 -11.30 11.63 -0.43
N GLY A 235 -10.06 12.06 -0.60
CA GLY A 235 -9.30 12.73 0.46
C GLY A 235 -8.97 11.84 1.67
N ASN A 236 -9.35 12.30 2.87
CA ASN A 236 -9.14 11.65 4.16
C ASN A 236 -10.35 11.93 5.08
N TYR A 237 -10.36 11.34 6.28
CA TYR A 237 -11.44 11.55 7.27
C TYR A 237 -11.71 13.03 7.58
N VAL A 238 -10.66 13.87 7.60
CA VAL A 238 -10.81 15.31 7.87
C VAL A 238 -11.54 16.04 6.75
N MET A 239 -11.45 15.60 5.50
CA MET A 239 -12.17 16.26 4.41
C MET A 239 -13.69 16.06 4.56
N HIS A 240 -14.14 14.86 4.94
CA HIS A 240 -15.56 14.63 5.27
C HIS A 240 -16.01 15.44 6.48
N TRP A 241 -15.14 15.53 7.49
CA TRP A 241 -15.39 16.38 8.65
C TRP A 241 -15.50 17.87 8.26
N TYR A 242 -14.69 18.35 7.30
CA TYR A 242 -14.86 19.70 6.75
C TYR A 242 -16.17 19.86 6.01
N ASP A 243 -16.54 18.91 5.15
CA ASP A 243 -17.82 18.96 4.42
C ASP A 243 -19.01 19.04 5.36
N GLU A 244 -18.92 18.37 6.51
CA GLU A 244 -19.97 18.37 7.53
C GLU A 244 -19.96 19.60 8.44
N TYR A 245 -18.80 20.14 8.82
CA TYR A 245 -18.73 21.14 9.90
C TYR A 245 -18.13 22.49 9.50
N ASP A 246 -17.32 22.59 8.44
CA ASP A 246 -16.68 23.85 8.02
C ASP A 246 -17.70 24.82 7.39
N ILE A 247 -18.32 25.65 8.22
CA ILE A 247 -19.23 26.73 7.82
C ILE A 247 -18.61 27.63 6.75
N GLY A 248 -17.30 27.90 6.83
CA GLY A 248 -16.62 28.76 5.85
C GLY A 248 -16.52 28.15 4.46
N LEU A 249 -16.40 26.82 4.35
CA LEU A 249 -16.57 26.11 3.08
C LEU A 249 -18.02 26.20 2.58
N LYS A 250 -18.99 25.90 3.45
CA LYS A 250 -20.43 25.86 3.10
C LYS A 250 -20.97 27.20 2.64
N GLU A 251 -20.49 28.29 3.23
CA GLU A 251 -20.89 29.66 2.89
C GLU A 251 -19.95 30.31 1.85
N HIS A 252 -18.97 29.57 1.32
CA HIS A 252 -18.01 30.05 0.32
C HIS A 252 -17.27 31.34 0.74
N TRP A 253 -16.74 31.39 1.98
CA TRP A 253 -16.07 32.59 2.52
C TRP A 253 -14.86 33.07 1.71
N ALA A 254 -14.25 32.18 0.92
CA ALA A 254 -13.20 32.51 -0.04
C ALA A 254 -13.65 33.51 -1.11
N ASP A 255 -14.89 33.38 -1.59
CA ASP A 255 -15.46 34.15 -2.70
C ASP A 255 -16.06 35.49 -2.24
N GLN A 256 -16.38 35.61 -0.96
CA GLN A 256 -17.02 36.78 -0.40
C GLN A 256 -16.04 37.97 -0.31
N SER A 257 -16.37 39.07 -0.97
CA SER A 257 -15.67 40.35 -0.80
C SER A 257 -16.19 41.10 0.44
N GLY A 258 -15.30 41.51 1.35
CA GLY A 258 -15.62 42.32 2.52
C GLY A 258 -15.67 41.56 3.85
N ASP A 259 -15.72 42.35 4.93
CA ASP A 259 -15.66 41.89 6.32
C ASP A 259 -17.02 42.14 7.00
N GLY A 260 -17.90 41.14 6.98
CA GLY A 260 -19.13 41.18 7.79
C GLY A 260 -18.81 41.33 9.29
N PRO A 261 -19.80 41.67 10.14
CA PRO A 261 -19.60 41.92 11.57
C PRO A 261 -18.99 40.73 12.35
N GLU A 262 -19.04 39.53 11.78
CA GLU A 262 -18.51 38.30 12.37
C GLU A 262 -17.01 38.10 12.12
N TRP A 263 -16.39 38.90 11.24
CA TRP A 263 -14.94 38.89 11.00
C TRP A 263 -14.21 39.83 11.98
N LYS A 264 -13.43 39.24 12.88
CA LYS A 264 -12.69 39.98 13.92
C LYS A 264 -11.30 40.35 13.42
N THR A 265 -10.79 41.51 13.84
CA THR A 265 -9.38 41.82 13.58
C THR A 265 -8.49 40.95 14.46
N VAL A 266 -7.52 40.28 13.84
CA VAL A 266 -6.57 39.36 14.48
C VAL A 266 -5.15 39.64 13.97
N SER A 267 -4.12 39.20 14.71
CA SER A 267 -2.73 39.33 14.26
C SER A 267 -2.18 37.99 13.75
N ILE A 268 -1.58 37.99 12.55
CA ILE A 268 -0.83 36.85 12.00
C ILE A 268 0.68 37.17 12.01
N PRO A 269 1.57 36.24 12.39
CA PRO A 269 1.30 34.87 12.86
C PRO A 269 0.57 34.86 14.21
N GLY A 270 -0.38 33.94 14.39
CA GLY A 270 -1.26 33.86 15.56
C GLY A 270 -2.74 33.92 15.18
N GLY A 271 -3.52 34.71 15.92
CA GLY A 271 -4.91 35.05 15.60
C GLY A 271 -5.98 34.11 16.16
N PHE A 272 -5.59 32.95 16.68
CA PHE A 272 -6.52 31.98 17.25
C PHE A 272 -7.04 32.38 18.64
N ALA A 273 -6.20 33.04 19.45
CA ALA A 273 -6.57 33.46 20.80
C ALA A 273 -7.65 34.56 20.78
N GLU A 274 -7.51 35.51 19.86
CA GLU A 274 -8.46 36.60 19.61
C GLU A 274 -9.84 36.08 19.14
N LEU A 275 -9.89 34.87 18.60
CA LEU A 275 -11.11 34.17 18.19
C LEU A 275 -11.68 33.24 19.27
N GLY A 276 -11.06 33.18 20.46
CA GLY A 276 -11.53 32.37 21.59
C GLY A 276 -11.07 30.91 21.56
N VAL A 277 -10.14 30.53 20.68
CA VAL A 277 -9.61 29.17 20.55
C VAL A 277 -8.08 29.12 20.70
N PRO A 278 -7.51 29.65 21.81
CA PRO A 278 -6.05 29.70 21.99
C PRO A 278 -5.42 28.30 22.03
N ASP A 279 -6.09 27.35 22.68
CA ASP A 279 -5.54 26.01 22.95
C ASP A 279 -6.33 24.88 22.29
N THR A 280 -7.50 25.20 21.76
CA THR A 280 -8.43 24.22 21.19
C THR A 280 -8.11 23.89 19.72
N PRO A 281 -8.33 22.64 19.28
CA PRO A 281 -8.39 22.32 17.86
C PRO A 281 -9.53 23.07 17.17
N ALA A 282 -9.25 23.70 16.03
CA ALA A 282 -10.22 24.57 15.37
C ALA A 282 -9.89 24.78 13.90
N VAL A 283 -10.93 25.10 13.12
CA VAL A 283 -10.80 25.63 11.76
C VAL A 283 -11.08 27.12 11.78
N VAL A 284 -10.11 27.90 11.32
CA VAL A 284 -10.21 29.35 11.23
C VAL A 284 -9.92 29.80 9.81
N TRP A 285 -10.70 30.76 9.35
CA TRP A 285 -10.48 31.45 8.09
C TRP A 285 -9.91 32.84 8.35
N PHE A 286 -8.87 33.18 7.61
CA PHE A 286 -8.18 34.47 7.66
C PHE A 286 -8.26 35.14 6.30
N LYS A 287 -8.56 36.44 6.29
CA LYS A 287 -8.67 37.26 5.08
C LYS A 287 -7.85 38.52 5.20
N ARG A 288 -7.13 38.86 4.13
CA ARG A 288 -6.39 40.12 4.01
C ARG A 288 -6.48 40.66 2.60
N GLU A 289 -6.69 41.97 2.51
CA GLU A 289 -6.62 42.70 1.27
C GLU A 289 -5.21 43.26 1.07
N ILE A 290 -4.73 43.18 -0.16
CA ILE A 290 -3.47 43.77 -0.59
C ILE A 290 -3.69 44.61 -1.83
N THR A 291 -2.81 45.57 -2.06
CA THR A 291 -2.80 46.38 -3.28
C THR A 291 -1.54 46.05 -4.08
N LEU A 292 -1.73 45.63 -5.33
CA LEU A 292 -0.66 45.35 -6.27
C LEU A 292 -0.45 46.53 -7.24
N PRO A 293 0.79 46.71 -7.74
CA PRO A 293 1.09 47.76 -8.71
C PRO A 293 0.34 47.57 -10.04
N ASP A 294 0.23 48.65 -10.81
CA ASP A 294 -0.29 48.67 -12.17
C ASP A 294 0.80 49.20 -13.13
N PRO A 295 1.32 48.38 -14.06
CA PRO A 295 1.01 46.96 -14.26
C PRO A 295 1.66 46.07 -13.18
N ILE A 296 1.10 44.87 -12.97
CA ILE A 296 1.76 43.84 -12.16
C ILE A 296 3.02 43.36 -12.91
N PRO A 297 4.19 43.26 -12.25
CA PRO A 297 5.39 42.68 -12.84
C PRO A 297 5.12 41.31 -13.46
N ALA A 298 5.42 41.17 -14.75
CA ALA A 298 5.22 39.93 -15.48
C ALA A 298 6.18 38.84 -14.99
N GLY A 299 5.64 37.67 -14.68
CA GLY A 299 6.43 36.50 -14.27
C GLY A 299 5.85 35.80 -13.05
N ARG A 300 6.73 35.10 -12.32
CA ARG A 300 6.34 34.23 -11.20
C ARG A 300 6.11 35.03 -9.93
N THR A 301 4.88 34.97 -9.41
CA THR A 301 4.53 35.46 -8.08
C THR A 301 4.38 34.29 -7.11
N VAL A 302 4.95 34.41 -5.90
CA VAL A 302 4.96 33.33 -4.90
C VAL A 302 4.51 33.86 -3.54
N LEU A 303 3.56 33.18 -2.92
CA LEU A 303 3.13 33.39 -1.54
C LEU A 303 3.92 32.48 -0.60
N PHE A 304 4.47 33.05 0.46
CA PHE A 304 5.16 32.35 1.53
C PHE A 304 4.34 32.52 2.82
N LEU A 305 3.97 31.41 3.48
CA LEU A 305 3.29 31.45 4.79
C LEU A 305 4.17 30.91 5.93
N GLY A 306 5.42 30.54 5.65
CA GLY A 306 6.27 29.80 6.56
C GLY A 306 5.60 28.50 7.04
N SER A 307 5.98 27.98 8.21
CA SER A 307 5.42 26.72 8.71
C SER A 307 4.05 26.93 9.35
N ILE A 308 3.12 26.01 9.08
CA ILE A 308 1.79 25.94 9.68
C ILE A 308 1.63 24.58 10.35
N GLU A 309 1.12 24.57 11.59
CA GLU A 309 1.13 23.43 12.51
C GLU A 309 0.38 22.20 12.01
N ARG A 310 -0.70 22.35 11.23
CA ARG A 310 -1.44 21.19 10.72
C ARG A 310 -1.78 21.32 9.25
N MET A 311 -2.90 21.95 8.89
CA MET A 311 -3.34 22.07 7.50
C MET A 311 -3.68 23.49 7.13
N ASP A 312 -3.40 23.86 5.90
CA ASP A 312 -3.85 25.11 5.31
C ASP A 312 -4.42 24.94 3.90
N THR A 313 -5.27 25.87 3.52
CA THR A 313 -5.77 26.03 2.16
C THR A 313 -5.80 27.50 1.82
N VAL A 314 -5.20 27.88 0.69
CA VAL A 314 -5.05 29.27 0.25
C VAL A 314 -5.92 29.53 -0.96
N TYR A 315 -6.59 30.68 -0.93
CA TYR A 315 -7.38 31.21 -2.02
C TYR A 315 -6.92 32.64 -2.36
N ILE A 316 -6.87 32.95 -3.65
CA ILE A 316 -6.61 34.28 -4.18
C ILE A 316 -7.83 34.70 -4.97
N ASN A 317 -8.46 35.81 -4.56
CA ASN A 317 -9.68 36.33 -5.20
C ASN A 317 -10.77 35.24 -5.39
N GLY A 318 -10.98 34.40 -4.36
CA GLY A 318 -11.95 33.29 -4.38
C GLY A 318 -11.43 31.97 -4.96
N LYS A 319 -10.36 31.99 -5.75
CA LYS A 319 -9.84 30.78 -6.40
C LYS A 319 -8.76 30.11 -5.56
N MET A 320 -8.92 28.81 -5.29
CA MET A 320 -7.94 28.00 -4.56
C MET A 320 -6.62 27.96 -5.36
N VAL A 321 -5.50 28.27 -4.71
CA VAL A 321 -4.16 28.23 -5.32
C VAL A 321 -3.27 27.13 -4.74
N GLY A 322 -3.67 26.55 -3.60
CA GLY A 322 -2.96 25.43 -3.00
C GLY A 322 -3.41 25.12 -1.58
N GLY A 323 -2.85 24.05 -1.03
CA GLY A 323 -3.02 23.66 0.36
C GLY A 323 -1.98 22.61 0.73
N SER A 324 -1.77 22.40 2.03
CA SER A 324 -0.81 21.43 2.54
C SER A 324 -1.21 20.93 3.92
N ALA A 325 -0.81 19.69 4.23
CA ALA A 325 -0.98 19.06 5.54
C ALA A 325 0.37 18.72 6.22
N TRP A 326 1.49 19.13 5.62
CA TRP A 326 2.81 18.61 5.96
C TRP A 326 3.54 19.50 6.97
N VAL A 327 3.35 19.28 8.27
CA VAL A 327 3.69 20.23 9.35
C VAL A 327 5.10 20.85 9.29
N GLU A 328 6.12 20.11 8.85
CA GLU A 328 7.53 20.50 8.95
C GLU A 328 8.06 21.38 7.80
N ASN A 329 7.29 21.57 6.71
CA ASN A 329 7.73 22.36 5.54
C ASN A 329 7.14 23.76 5.56
N PRO A 330 7.98 24.81 5.37
CA PRO A 330 7.49 26.13 5.01
C PRO A 330 6.58 26.08 3.79
N ARG A 331 5.42 26.73 3.89
CA ARG A 331 4.39 26.77 2.85
C ARG A 331 4.76 27.78 1.78
N THR A 332 4.78 27.32 0.53
CA THR A 332 5.02 28.15 -0.64
C THR A 332 4.01 27.82 -1.73
N TYR A 333 3.35 28.84 -2.27
CA TYR A 333 2.33 28.69 -3.31
C TYR A 333 2.63 29.62 -4.47
N THR A 334 2.83 29.05 -5.66
CA THR A 334 2.98 29.85 -6.88
C THR A 334 1.60 30.30 -7.33
N ILE A 335 1.40 31.60 -7.46
CA ILE A 335 0.09 32.16 -7.84
C ILE A 335 0.02 32.26 -9.37
N PRO A 336 -1.00 31.64 -10.01
CA PRO A 336 -1.27 31.84 -11.43
C PRO A 336 -1.46 33.33 -11.77
N PRO A 337 -0.78 33.86 -12.81
CA PRO A 337 -0.84 35.29 -13.14
C PRO A 337 -2.24 35.82 -13.43
N ASP A 338 -3.13 34.98 -13.97
CA ASP A 338 -4.52 35.28 -14.31
C ASP A 338 -5.44 35.46 -13.07
N LEU A 339 -4.99 35.04 -11.89
CA LEU A 339 -5.73 35.23 -10.65
C LEU A 339 -5.45 36.58 -9.98
N LEU A 340 -4.40 37.29 -10.37
CA LEU A 340 -4.04 38.59 -9.81
C LEU A 340 -4.52 39.73 -10.71
N LYS A 341 -4.97 40.82 -10.09
CA LYS A 341 -5.38 42.04 -10.80
C LYS A 341 -4.64 43.26 -10.26
N ALA A 342 -4.36 44.24 -11.11
CA ALA A 342 -3.79 45.50 -10.65
C ALA A 342 -4.69 46.13 -9.58
N GLY A 343 -4.10 46.77 -8.57
CA GLY A 343 -4.83 47.28 -7.42
C GLY A 343 -5.25 46.17 -6.45
N LYS A 344 -6.51 46.20 -6.01
CA LYS A 344 -6.98 45.44 -4.84
C LYS A 344 -7.12 43.94 -5.12
N ASN A 345 -6.50 43.10 -4.28
CA ASN A 345 -6.64 41.64 -4.28
C ASN A 345 -6.94 41.14 -2.87
N THR A 346 -7.59 39.98 -2.77
CA THR A 346 -7.89 39.33 -1.49
C THR A 346 -7.14 38.01 -1.38
N ILE A 347 -6.40 37.83 -0.29
CA ILE A 347 -5.82 36.56 0.12
C ILE A 347 -6.71 36.01 1.24
N THR A 348 -7.19 34.78 1.05
CA THR A 348 -7.94 34.05 2.06
C THR A 348 -7.21 32.76 2.40
N ILE A 349 -7.06 32.45 3.69
CA ILE A 349 -6.35 31.28 4.19
C ILE A 349 -7.26 30.58 5.19
N ARG A 350 -7.62 29.32 4.91
CA ARG A 350 -8.21 28.43 5.90
C ARG A 350 -7.08 27.68 6.60
N VAL A 351 -7.11 27.62 7.93
CA VAL A 351 -6.14 26.85 8.73
C VAL A 351 -6.88 25.94 9.70
N LEU A 352 -6.56 24.65 9.65
CA LEU A 352 -6.83 23.73 10.75
C LEU A 352 -5.64 23.76 11.71
N LYS A 353 -5.96 23.92 12.99
CA LYS A 353 -5.03 23.82 14.12
C LYS A 353 -5.48 22.65 14.98
N THR A 354 -4.52 21.85 15.46
CA THR A 354 -4.79 20.67 16.31
C THR A 354 -4.12 20.71 17.67
N LYS A 355 -3.09 21.53 17.85
CA LYS A 355 -2.33 21.60 19.10
C LYS A 355 -2.49 22.94 19.83
N PRO A 356 -2.38 22.97 21.17
CA PRO A 356 -2.27 24.21 21.91
C PRO A 356 -1.14 25.09 21.36
N LYS A 357 -1.40 26.39 21.20
CA LYS A 357 -0.47 27.35 20.56
C LYS A 357 0.00 26.94 19.15
N GLY A 358 -0.76 26.11 18.44
CA GLY A 358 -0.55 25.77 17.03
C GLY A 358 -1.03 26.86 16.07
N GLY A 359 -1.33 26.49 14.82
CA GLY A 359 -1.67 27.43 13.75
C GLY A 359 -0.44 27.92 12.99
N PHE A 360 -0.23 29.24 12.88
CA PHE A 360 0.97 29.79 12.24
C PHE A 360 2.19 29.67 13.15
N LEU A 361 3.19 28.87 12.73
CA LEU A 361 4.47 28.68 13.44
C LEU A 361 5.60 29.56 12.87
N ALA A 362 5.33 30.22 11.74
CA ALA A 362 6.24 31.08 11.03
C ALA A 362 6.60 32.36 11.82
N ARG A 363 7.79 32.92 11.59
CA ARG A 363 8.13 34.25 12.10
C ARG A 363 7.45 35.31 11.21
N PRO A 364 7.19 36.53 11.71
CA PRO A 364 6.54 37.58 10.92
C PRO A 364 7.16 37.84 9.54
N GLY A 365 8.49 37.78 9.40
CA GLY A 365 9.17 37.98 8.11
C GLY A 365 9.01 36.83 7.12
N ASP A 366 8.67 35.63 7.59
CA ASP A 366 8.51 34.45 6.74
C ASP A 366 7.13 34.44 6.02
N ILE A 367 6.20 35.33 6.42
CA ILE A 367 4.85 35.45 5.85
C ILE A 367 4.80 36.66 4.90
N HIS A 368 4.93 36.43 3.60
CA HIS A 368 5.03 37.49 2.60
C HIS A 368 4.63 37.02 1.19
N LEU A 369 4.40 37.98 0.30
CA LEU A 369 4.22 37.76 -1.14
C LEU A 369 5.44 38.32 -1.89
N THR A 370 6.03 37.54 -2.78
CA THR A 370 7.11 38.01 -3.67
C THR A 370 6.60 38.07 -5.10
N LEU A 371 6.68 39.26 -5.71
CA LEU A 371 6.36 39.48 -7.12
C LEU A 371 7.55 39.13 -8.03
N ALA A 372 7.32 39.09 -9.34
CA ALA A 372 8.33 38.67 -10.32
C ALA A 372 9.60 39.55 -10.34
N ASP A 373 9.46 40.84 -10.00
CA ASP A 373 10.56 41.81 -9.90
C ASP A 373 11.30 41.75 -8.55
N LYS A 374 10.97 40.76 -7.70
CA LYS A 374 11.46 40.56 -6.32
C LYS A 374 10.91 41.57 -5.31
N THR A 375 9.94 42.41 -5.68
CA THR A 375 9.19 43.22 -4.72
C THR A 375 8.52 42.30 -3.71
N THR A 376 8.71 42.60 -2.42
CA THR A 376 8.18 41.79 -1.32
C THR A 376 7.14 42.58 -0.53
N ILE A 377 5.96 41.99 -0.36
CA ILE A 377 4.87 42.54 0.45
C ILE A 377 4.78 41.72 1.72
N LEU A 378 5.11 42.31 2.88
CA LEU A 378 4.98 41.65 4.17
C LEU A 378 3.51 41.45 4.53
N LEU A 379 3.19 40.21 4.91
CA LEU A 379 1.84 39.78 5.20
C LEU A 379 1.63 39.43 6.69
N ALA A 380 2.62 39.62 7.56
CA ALA A 380 2.39 39.66 8.99
C ALA A 380 1.63 40.92 9.44
N GLY A 381 1.03 40.87 10.63
CA GLY A 381 0.26 41.95 11.22
C GLY A 381 -1.25 41.73 11.11
N PRO A 382 -2.05 42.78 10.88
CA PRO A 382 -3.50 42.70 10.98
C PRO A 382 -4.14 41.93 9.82
N TRP A 383 -5.01 41.01 10.18
CA TRP A 383 -5.89 40.24 9.30
C TRP A 383 -7.32 40.26 9.85
N LYS A 384 -8.25 39.79 9.03
CA LYS A 384 -9.61 39.49 9.46
C LYS A 384 -9.73 38.00 9.66
N GLY A 385 -10.05 37.59 10.88
CA GLY A 385 -10.20 36.19 11.27
C GLY A 385 -11.65 35.87 11.59
N ARG A 386 -12.09 34.68 11.20
CA ARG A 386 -13.40 34.14 11.57
C ARG A 386 -13.27 32.66 11.91
N LEU A 387 -13.78 32.29 13.09
CA LEU A 387 -13.86 30.90 13.51
C LEU A 387 -14.93 30.20 12.67
N SER A 388 -14.57 29.08 12.04
CA SER A 388 -15.52 28.24 11.32
C SER A 388 -15.98 27.07 12.19
N VAL A 389 -15.03 26.38 12.82
CA VAL A 389 -15.33 25.22 13.67
C VAL A 389 -14.49 25.25 14.93
N ASP A 390 -15.15 25.12 16.07
CA ASP A 390 -14.52 24.73 17.34
C ASP A 390 -14.64 23.21 17.46
N ALA A 391 -13.52 22.49 17.37
CA ALA A 391 -13.55 21.03 17.25
C ALA A 391 -13.61 20.30 18.61
N ARG A 392 -14.20 20.94 19.61
CA ARG A 392 -14.66 20.30 20.86
C ARG A 392 -16.04 19.69 20.63
N PRO A 393 -16.51 18.81 21.52
CA PRO A 393 -17.90 18.36 21.49
C PRO A 393 -18.85 19.56 21.33
N PRO A 394 -19.80 19.50 20.37
CA PRO A 394 -20.25 18.29 19.66
C PRO A 394 -19.52 17.95 18.34
N HIS A 395 -18.44 18.65 17.97
CA HIS A 395 -17.74 18.48 16.68
C HIS A 395 -16.29 18.00 16.83
N PRO A 396 -16.02 16.87 17.51
CA PRO A 396 -14.66 16.36 17.66
C PRO A 396 -14.03 16.07 16.30
N LEU A 397 -12.71 16.23 16.21
CA LEU A 397 -11.95 15.79 15.03
C LEU A 397 -12.08 14.26 14.85
N PRO A 398 -11.95 13.77 13.60
CA PRO A 398 -11.90 12.33 13.35
C PRO A 398 -10.71 11.68 14.05
N THR A 399 -10.82 10.37 14.24
CA THR A 399 -9.82 9.57 14.98
C THR A 399 -8.48 9.50 14.27
N SER A 400 -8.46 9.68 12.95
CA SER A 400 -7.23 9.69 12.16
C SER A 400 -7.30 10.66 10.98
N TYR A 401 -6.19 10.69 10.21
CA TYR A 401 -6.01 11.57 9.05
C TYR A 401 -5.60 10.78 7.80
N GLU A 402 -5.80 9.47 7.81
CA GLU A 402 -5.37 8.60 6.71
C GLU A 402 -6.00 9.00 5.38
N ASN A 403 -5.18 8.98 4.34
CA ASN A 403 -5.69 9.10 2.99
C ASN A 403 -6.55 7.90 2.65
N TRP A 404 -7.54 8.13 1.80
CA TRP A 404 -8.52 7.14 1.39
C TRP A 404 -7.97 5.74 1.08
N PRO A 405 -6.92 5.52 0.25
CA PRO A 405 -6.45 4.17 -0.07
C PRO A 405 -5.76 3.42 1.07
N VAL A 406 -5.50 4.05 2.21
CA VAL A 406 -4.92 3.35 3.38
C VAL A 406 -5.96 3.10 4.47
N MET A 407 -7.20 3.56 4.29
CA MET A 407 -8.29 3.28 5.21
C MET A 407 -8.62 1.78 5.22
N PRO A 408 -9.08 1.22 6.34
CA PRO A 408 -9.40 -0.21 6.43
C PRO A 408 -10.47 -0.62 5.41
N SER A 409 -10.34 -1.81 4.85
CA SER A 409 -11.28 -2.45 3.91
C SER A 409 -11.53 -1.77 2.56
N VAL A 410 -11.05 -0.54 2.31
CA VAL A 410 -11.49 0.15 1.08
C VAL A 410 -10.95 -0.46 -0.22
N LEU A 411 -9.78 -1.10 -0.20
CA LEU A 411 -9.22 -1.80 -1.36
C LEU A 411 -9.75 -3.23 -1.46
N TYR A 412 -10.09 -3.83 -0.31
CA TYR A 412 -10.88 -5.05 -0.30
C TYR A 412 -12.19 -4.84 -1.07
N GLU A 413 -12.96 -3.80 -0.73
CA GLU A 413 -14.26 -3.54 -1.35
C GLU A 413 -14.17 -3.09 -2.82
N GLY A 414 -13.19 -2.25 -3.15
CA GLY A 414 -13.07 -1.64 -4.47
C GLY A 414 -12.25 -2.43 -5.50
N MET A 415 -11.34 -3.31 -5.06
CA MET A 415 -10.41 -4.03 -5.97
C MET A 415 -10.47 -5.55 -5.82
N LEU A 416 -10.34 -6.08 -4.59
CA LEU A 416 -10.24 -7.52 -4.38
C LEU A 416 -11.59 -8.24 -4.47
N ALA A 417 -12.59 -7.78 -3.71
CA ALA A 417 -13.90 -8.40 -3.60
C ALA A 417 -14.56 -8.65 -4.98
N PRO A 418 -14.52 -7.72 -5.96
CA PRO A 418 -15.06 -7.98 -7.29
C PRO A 418 -14.34 -9.09 -8.08
N LEU A 419 -13.14 -9.52 -7.65
CA LEU A 419 -12.37 -10.64 -8.26
C LEU A 419 -12.66 -12.00 -7.61
N THR A 420 -13.22 -12.05 -6.41
CA THR A 420 -13.31 -13.26 -5.58
C THR A 420 -14.02 -14.49 -6.20
N PRO A 421 -14.96 -14.37 -7.17
CA PRO A 421 -15.48 -15.56 -7.83
C PRO A 421 -14.49 -16.22 -8.82
N LEU A 422 -13.39 -15.53 -9.17
CA LEU A 422 -12.39 -16.02 -10.11
C LEU A 422 -11.68 -17.27 -9.58
N SER A 423 -11.60 -18.30 -10.41
CA SER A 423 -10.80 -19.49 -10.10
C SER A 423 -9.31 -19.19 -10.24
N ILE A 424 -8.53 -19.51 -9.21
CA ILE A 424 -7.09 -19.23 -9.15
C ILE A 424 -6.28 -20.43 -8.64
N THR A 425 -5.00 -20.43 -8.99
CA THR A 425 -3.99 -21.36 -8.50
C THR A 425 -3.57 -20.99 -7.08
N GLY A 426 -3.21 -19.71 -6.86
CA GLY A 426 -2.72 -19.22 -5.58
C GLY A 426 -2.46 -17.71 -5.59
N VAL A 427 -1.92 -17.21 -4.47
CA VAL A 427 -1.58 -15.81 -4.24
C VAL A 427 -0.08 -15.66 -3.99
N ILE A 428 0.54 -14.65 -4.59
CA ILE A 428 1.84 -14.13 -4.18
C ILE A 428 1.65 -12.73 -3.59
N TRP A 429 2.18 -12.50 -2.39
CA TRP A 429 1.92 -11.32 -1.57
C TRP A 429 3.22 -10.61 -1.18
N TYR A 430 3.36 -9.34 -1.58
CA TYR A 430 4.51 -8.52 -1.20
C TYR A 430 4.07 -7.18 -0.58
N GLN A 431 3.94 -7.21 0.74
CA GLN A 431 3.54 -6.08 1.58
C GLN A 431 4.11 -6.22 3.00
N GLY A 432 4.18 -5.10 3.71
CA GLY A 432 4.52 -5.06 5.13
C GLY A 432 5.13 -3.71 5.53
N ALA A 433 5.66 -2.96 4.57
CA ALA A 433 6.35 -1.70 4.84
C ALA A 433 5.42 -0.63 5.42
N ALA A 434 4.15 -0.59 5.01
CA ALA A 434 3.16 0.33 5.59
C ALA A 434 2.71 -0.08 7.02
N ASN A 435 2.95 -1.33 7.42
CA ASN A 435 2.64 -1.84 8.76
C ASN A 435 3.89 -1.91 9.66
N SER A 436 5.08 -1.45 9.20
CA SER A 436 6.33 -1.79 9.88
C SER A 436 6.45 -1.26 11.30
N GLU A 437 5.91 -0.08 11.56
CA GLU A 437 5.88 0.54 12.90
C GLU A 437 4.86 -0.14 13.85
N ARG A 438 4.09 -1.11 13.36
CA ARG A 438 3.09 -1.92 14.08
C ARG A 438 3.29 -3.42 13.85
N ALA A 439 4.53 -3.86 13.70
CA ALA A 439 4.86 -5.25 13.35
C ALA A 439 4.21 -6.30 14.27
N TYR A 440 4.10 -6.04 15.57
CA TYR A 440 3.42 -6.94 16.51
C TYR A 440 1.93 -7.12 16.21
N GLU A 441 1.22 -6.04 15.87
CA GLU A 441 -0.19 -6.08 15.46
C GLU A 441 -0.35 -6.70 14.06
N TYR A 442 0.61 -6.48 13.17
CA TYR A 442 0.67 -7.13 11.86
C TYR A 442 0.72 -8.67 11.93
N ARG A 443 1.25 -9.26 13.02
CA ARG A 443 1.18 -10.72 13.29
C ARG A 443 -0.25 -11.25 13.37
N LYS A 444 -1.23 -10.38 13.62
CA LYS A 444 -2.65 -10.73 13.66
C LYS A 444 -3.36 -10.39 12.36
N VAL A 445 -3.06 -9.22 11.79
CA VAL A 445 -3.70 -8.75 10.54
C VAL A 445 -3.36 -9.65 9.36
N LEU A 446 -2.09 -10.01 9.17
CA LEU A 446 -1.71 -10.80 7.99
C LEU A 446 -2.36 -12.20 7.96
N PRO A 447 -2.34 -13.02 9.03
CA PRO A 447 -3.09 -14.27 9.06
C PRO A 447 -4.61 -14.10 8.90
N ALA A 448 -5.19 -13.04 9.50
CA ALA A 448 -6.61 -12.75 9.36
C ALA A 448 -6.97 -12.44 7.90
N MET A 449 -6.17 -11.61 7.23
CA MET A 449 -6.32 -11.29 5.80
C MET A 449 -6.21 -12.53 4.91
N ILE A 450 -5.22 -13.41 5.13
CA ILE A 450 -5.08 -14.65 4.36
C ILE A 450 -6.32 -15.54 4.53
N THR A 451 -6.81 -15.67 5.76
CA THR A 451 -8.01 -16.45 6.07
C THR A 451 -9.25 -15.85 5.40
N ASP A 452 -9.36 -14.52 5.41
CA ASP A 452 -10.45 -13.78 4.79
C ASP A 452 -10.46 -13.95 3.27
N TRP A 453 -9.30 -13.81 2.62
CA TRP A 453 -9.16 -14.00 1.17
C TRP A 453 -9.51 -15.43 0.77
N ARG A 454 -9.01 -16.44 1.50
CA ARG A 454 -9.36 -17.85 1.25
C ARG A 454 -10.86 -18.10 1.36
N ARG A 455 -11.51 -17.49 2.35
CA ARG A 455 -12.97 -17.55 2.52
C ARG A 455 -13.68 -16.89 1.34
N ALA A 456 -13.25 -15.70 0.93
CA ALA A 456 -13.87 -14.94 -0.14
C ALA A 456 -13.76 -15.67 -1.49
N PHE A 457 -12.59 -16.23 -1.81
CA PHE A 457 -12.40 -17.05 -3.01
C PHE A 457 -13.08 -18.41 -2.95
N GLY A 458 -13.35 -18.95 -1.75
CA GLY A 458 -14.07 -20.21 -1.57
C GLY A 458 -13.39 -21.44 -2.17
N GLN A 459 -12.06 -21.39 -2.37
CA GLN A 459 -11.27 -22.41 -3.07
C GLN A 459 -10.38 -23.24 -2.14
N GLY A 460 -10.79 -23.37 -0.87
CA GLY A 460 -10.06 -24.09 0.18
C GLY A 460 -8.77 -23.38 0.60
N ASP A 461 -7.78 -24.15 1.03
CA ASP A 461 -6.48 -23.64 1.47
C ASP A 461 -5.55 -23.39 0.27
N LEU A 462 -5.94 -22.50 -0.63
CA LEU A 462 -5.10 -22.14 -1.78
C LEU A 462 -3.71 -21.64 -1.32
N PRO A 463 -2.63 -21.91 -2.08
CA PRO A 463 -1.29 -21.42 -1.82
C PRO A 463 -1.24 -19.91 -1.59
N PHE A 464 -0.56 -19.47 -0.53
CA PHE A 464 -0.37 -18.05 -0.21
C PHE A 464 1.09 -17.76 0.14
N TYR A 465 1.86 -17.23 -0.81
CA TYR A 465 3.30 -17.05 -0.65
C TYR A 465 3.66 -15.61 -0.33
N ILE A 466 4.37 -15.42 0.78
CA ILE A 466 4.70 -14.12 1.36
C ILE A 466 6.15 -13.79 0.98
N VAL A 467 6.38 -12.54 0.60
CA VAL A 467 7.74 -12.00 0.43
C VAL A 467 8.16 -11.26 1.69
N SER A 468 9.31 -11.64 2.25
CA SER A 468 9.89 -10.92 3.39
C SER A 468 10.30 -9.48 3.00
N LEU A 469 10.30 -8.54 3.93
CA LEU A 469 10.83 -7.20 3.63
C LEU A 469 12.35 -7.25 3.33
N PRO A 470 12.82 -6.52 2.31
CA PRO A 470 14.24 -6.50 1.95
C PRO A 470 15.05 -5.68 2.95
N ALA A 471 16.38 -5.69 2.86
CA ALA A 471 17.22 -4.74 3.58
C ALA A 471 16.90 -3.27 3.19
N PHE A 472 16.83 -2.37 4.17
CA PHE A 472 16.47 -0.96 3.99
C PHE A 472 17.03 -0.09 5.14
N LYS A 473 17.20 1.22 4.93
CA LYS A 473 17.80 2.20 5.86
C LYS A 473 19.32 2.06 6.00
N ALA A 474 19.94 3.06 6.64
CA ALA A 474 21.34 2.99 7.02
C ALA A 474 21.57 1.87 8.03
N ARG A 475 22.68 1.14 7.87
CA ARG A 475 23.08 0.09 8.80
C ARG A 475 23.48 0.70 10.14
N SER A 476 23.06 0.08 11.24
CA SER A 476 23.55 0.42 12.58
C SER A 476 24.91 -0.20 12.84
N ALA A 477 25.81 0.58 13.44
CA ALA A 477 27.12 0.09 13.89
C ALA A 477 27.03 -0.75 15.18
N VAL A 478 25.92 -0.64 15.92
CA VAL A 478 25.67 -1.35 17.18
C VAL A 478 24.36 -2.14 17.09
N PRO A 479 24.19 -3.19 17.89
CA PRO A 479 22.89 -3.83 18.11
C PRO A 479 21.78 -2.83 18.41
N VAL A 480 20.65 -2.95 17.73
CA VAL A 480 19.47 -2.09 17.94
C VAL A 480 18.21 -2.93 17.96
N ASP A 481 17.15 -2.43 18.58
CA ASP A 481 15.82 -2.92 18.32
C ASP A 481 15.25 -2.20 17.10
N ASP A 482 14.51 -2.92 16.26
CA ASP A 482 14.20 -2.45 14.92
C ASP A 482 12.85 -2.98 14.43
N ALA A 483 11.93 -2.06 14.12
CA ALA A 483 10.56 -2.38 13.74
C ALA A 483 10.50 -3.09 12.37
N TRP A 484 11.46 -2.84 11.48
CA TRP A 484 11.56 -3.51 10.19
C TRP A 484 11.98 -4.98 10.35
N ALA A 485 12.90 -5.27 11.27
CA ALA A 485 13.24 -6.63 11.68
C ALA A 485 12.04 -7.36 12.33
N GLU A 486 11.31 -6.70 13.23
CA GLU A 486 10.08 -7.27 13.81
C GLU A 486 9.02 -7.57 12.75
N THR A 487 8.96 -6.79 11.67
CA THR A 487 8.04 -7.04 10.55
C THR A 487 8.43 -8.29 9.77
N ARG A 488 9.73 -8.52 9.54
CA ARG A 488 10.21 -9.75 8.91
C ARG A 488 9.90 -10.97 9.77
N GLU A 489 10.04 -10.84 11.09
CA GLU A 489 9.61 -11.88 12.02
C GLU A 489 8.11 -12.15 11.88
N ALA A 490 7.26 -11.13 11.86
CA ALA A 490 5.81 -11.30 11.69
C ALA A 490 5.44 -12.04 10.37
N GLN A 491 6.15 -11.73 9.28
CA GLN A 491 5.99 -12.43 8.00
C GLN A 491 6.46 -13.89 8.08
N ALA A 492 7.58 -14.15 8.77
CA ALA A 492 8.11 -15.51 8.94
C ALA A 492 7.20 -16.37 9.82
N MET A 493 6.72 -15.83 10.95
CA MET A 493 5.75 -16.50 11.82
C MET A 493 4.47 -16.84 11.05
N THR A 494 3.93 -15.88 10.29
CA THR A 494 2.74 -16.11 9.48
C THR A 494 2.95 -17.23 8.45
N ALA A 495 4.10 -17.22 7.76
CA ALA A 495 4.40 -18.25 6.77
C ALA A 495 4.61 -19.65 7.38
N ALA A 496 5.06 -19.72 8.63
CA ALA A 496 5.27 -20.97 9.36
C ALA A 496 3.97 -21.53 9.95
N GLU A 497 3.09 -20.65 10.46
CA GLU A 497 1.88 -21.04 11.20
C GLU A 497 0.64 -21.20 10.30
N VAL A 498 0.55 -20.43 9.21
CA VAL A 498 -0.61 -20.49 8.30
C VAL A 498 -0.41 -21.62 7.27
N PRO A 499 -1.34 -22.59 7.17
CA PRO A 499 -1.25 -23.70 6.22
C PRO A 499 -1.10 -23.22 4.77
N ASN A 500 -0.43 -24.03 3.93
CA ASN A 500 -0.17 -23.74 2.52
C ASN A 500 0.46 -22.37 2.24
N SER A 501 1.23 -21.86 3.19
CA SER A 501 2.02 -20.63 3.05
C SER A 501 3.51 -20.93 2.86
N CYS A 502 4.25 -19.95 2.34
CA CYS A 502 5.70 -20.01 2.16
C CYS A 502 6.28 -18.61 2.30
N LEU A 503 7.54 -18.51 2.73
CA LEU A 503 8.27 -17.25 2.81
C LEU A 503 9.39 -17.22 1.77
N ALA A 504 9.31 -16.28 0.82
CA ALA A 504 10.44 -15.89 0.00
C ALA A 504 11.29 -14.86 0.77
N VAL A 505 12.44 -15.30 1.30
CA VAL A 505 13.38 -14.43 2.02
C VAL A 505 14.10 -13.52 1.03
N THR A 506 14.21 -12.22 1.32
CA THR A 506 14.84 -11.22 0.42
C THR A 506 15.81 -10.30 1.16
N ILE A 507 16.35 -10.76 2.29
CA ILE A 507 17.24 -9.95 3.15
C ILE A 507 18.49 -9.43 2.41
N ASP A 508 18.91 -10.14 1.37
CA ASP A 508 20.09 -9.87 0.54
C ASP A 508 19.81 -9.05 -0.74
N THR A 509 18.56 -8.63 -0.97
CA THR A 509 18.16 -7.90 -2.19
C THR A 509 17.86 -6.42 -1.95
N GLY A 510 18.26 -5.87 -0.79
CA GLY A 510 17.90 -4.53 -0.36
C GLY A 510 18.89 -3.42 -0.74
N GLU A 511 18.47 -2.17 -0.52
CA GLU A 511 19.25 -0.95 -0.77
C GLU A 511 19.07 0.01 0.42
N ALA A 512 20.14 0.63 0.90
CA ALA A 512 20.13 1.40 2.16
C ALA A 512 19.23 2.65 2.11
N ASP A 513 19.12 3.28 0.95
CA ASP A 513 18.44 4.54 0.71
C ASP A 513 17.16 4.38 -0.14
N ASN A 514 16.83 3.15 -0.55
CA ASN A 514 15.71 2.87 -1.42
C ASN A 514 14.85 1.72 -0.88
N ILE A 515 13.64 2.06 -0.45
CA ILE A 515 12.63 1.11 0.04
C ILE A 515 12.07 0.20 -1.07
N HIS A 516 12.32 0.55 -2.34
CA HIS A 516 11.96 -0.20 -3.53
C HIS A 516 13.22 -0.68 -4.27
N PRO A 517 14.01 -1.61 -3.69
CA PRO A 517 15.27 -2.02 -4.29
C PRO A 517 15.04 -2.59 -5.69
N LYS A 518 15.94 -2.28 -6.61
CA LYS A 518 15.79 -2.64 -8.04
C LYS A 518 16.08 -4.11 -8.32
N GLU A 519 16.74 -4.79 -7.40
CA GLU A 519 17.02 -6.23 -7.51
C GLU A 519 15.75 -7.05 -7.27
N LYS A 520 15.10 -7.48 -8.35
CA LYS A 520 13.81 -8.18 -8.32
C LYS A 520 13.86 -9.62 -8.80
N VAL A 521 14.96 -10.04 -9.44
CA VAL A 521 15.11 -11.41 -9.94
C VAL A 521 15.00 -12.43 -8.81
N PRO A 522 15.79 -12.32 -7.71
CA PRO A 522 15.74 -13.32 -6.64
C PRO A 522 14.37 -13.35 -5.95
N VAL A 523 13.64 -12.23 -5.93
CA VAL A 523 12.32 -12.15 -5.29
C VAL A 523 11.32 -13.02 -6.04
N GLY A 524 11.19 -12.84 -7.36
CA GLY A 524 10.28 -13.63 -8.17
C GLY A 524 10.70 -15.10 -8.26
N GLU A 525 12.00 -15.39 -8.37
CA GLU A 525 12.51 -16.76 -8.41
C GLU A 525 12.29 -17.51 -7.10
N ARG A 526 12.46 -16.88 -5.93
CA ARG A 526 12.22 -17.54 -4.64
C ARG A 526 10.74 -17.81 -4.38
N LEU A 527 9.85 -16.92 -4.83
CA LEU A 527 8.41 -17.22 -4.88
C LEU A 527 8.13 -18.41 -5.80
N ALA A 528 8.81 -18.50 -6.93
CA ALA A 528 8.64 -19.62 -7.85
C ALA A 528 9.14 -20.93 -7.25
N LEU A 529 10.27 -20.93 -6.52
CA LEU A 529 10.74 -22.10 -5.77
C LEU A 529 9.70 -22.58 -4.75
N CYS A 530 9.07 -21.66 -4.00
CA CYS A 530 7.96 -22.00 -3.11
C CYS A 530 6.82 -22.71 -3.87
N ALA A 531 6.41 -22.19 -5.03
CA ALA A 531 5.35 -22.80 -5.83
C ALA A 531 5.75 -24.16 -6.40
N LEU A 532 6.96 -24.27 -6.96
CA LEU A 532 7.50 -25.52 -7.52
C LEU A 532 7.52 -26.63 -6.46
N ALA A 533 8.02 -26.34 -5.27
CA ALA A 533 8.08 -27.32 -4.18
C ALA A 533 6.69 -27.64 -3.60
N LYS A 534 5.92 -26.63 -3.19
CA LYS A 534 4.72 -26.85 -2.37
C LYS A 534 3.44 -27.07 -3.17
N HIS A 535 3.35 -26.56 -4.39
CA HIS A 535 2.16 -26.71 -5.24
C HIS A 535 2.38 -27.72 -6.37
N TYR A 536 3.50 -27.63 -7.09
CA TYR A 536 3.79 -28.52 -8.22
C TYR A 536 4.51 -29.82 -7.83
N GLY A 537 4.87 -30.01 -6.56
CA GLY A 537 5.51 -31.22 -6.05
C GLY A 537 6.89 -31.50 -6.64
N ARG A 538 7.58 -30.47 -7.14
CA ARG A 538 8.95 -30.60 -7.66
C ARG A 538 9.93 -30.74 -6.50
N ASN A 539 10.90 -31.62 -6.67
CA ASN A 539 12.01 -31.74 -5.72
C ASN A 539 13.03 -30.62 -5.97
N VAL A 540 12.79 -29.45 -5.37
CA VAL A 540 13.65 -28.27 -5.45
C VAL A 540 13.86 -27.67 -4.06
N VAL A 541 15.02 -27.07 -3.84
CA VAL A 541 15.33 -26.37 -2.59
C VAL A 541 14.69 -24.99 -2.65
N TYR A 542 13.84 -24.66 -1.68
CA TYR A 542 13.00 -23.45 -1.71
C TYR A 542 13.10 -22.58 -0.45
N GLN A 543 13.82 -23.05 0.57
CA GLN A 543 14.03 -22.34 1.83
C GLN A 543 15.52 -22.33 2.16
N GLY A 544 16.00 -21.21 2.70
CA GLY A 544 17.32 -21.11 3.31
C GLY A 544 17.33 -21.62 4.75
N PRO A 545 18.47 -21.55 5.46
CA PRO A 545 18.59 -22.06 6.82
C PRO A 545 17.56 -21.42 7.77
N THR A 546 16.88 -22.26 8.56
CA THR A 546 15.92 -21.83 9.58
C THR A 546 16.34 -22.44 10.91
N VAL A 547 16.38 -21.64 11.98
CA VAL A 547 16.76 -22.12 13.31
C VAL A 547 15.79 -23.20 13.78
N ASP A 548 16.33 -24.32 14.26
CA ASP A 548 15.59 -25.50 14.70
C ASP A 548 15.72 -25.70 16.21
N ALA A 549 16.95 -25.63 16.71
CA ALA A 549 17.25 -25.79 18.12
C ALA A 549 18.38 -24.87 18.59
N MET A 550 18.34 -24.54 19.87
CA MET A 550 19.36 -23.76 20.57
C MET A 550 19.83 -24.53 21.80
N GLU A 551 21.14 -24.75 21.92
CA GLU A 551 21.77 -25.32 23.11
C GLU A 551 22.67 -24.29 23.78
N ARG A 552 22.52 -24.15 25.10
CA ARG A 552 23.36 -23.26 25.91
C ARG A 552 24.59 -24.01 26.40
N GLU A 553 25.75 -23.44 26.11
CA GLU A 553 27.03 -23.87 26.67
C GLU A 553 27.52 -22.83 27.69
N THR A 554 28.64 -23.08 28.37
CA THR A 554 29.11 -22.21 29.47
C THR A 554 29.34 -20.76 29.03
N ALA A 555 29.88 -20.51 27.84
CA ALA A 555 30.22 -19.17 27.34
C ALA A 555 29.79 -18.94 25.88
N SER A 556 28.96 -19.83 25.36
CA SER A 556 28.56 -19.90 23.95
C SER A 556 27.14 -20.43 23.81
N ILE A 557 26.54 -20.17 22.66
CA ILE A 557 25.27 -20.74 22.26
C ILE A 557 25.48 -21.48 20.94
N ARG A 558 24.99 -22.72 20.89
CA ARG A 558 24.97 -23.55 19.70
C ARG A 558 23.61 -23.46 19.03
N LEU A 559 23.58 -23.17 17.74
CA LEU A 559 22.38 -23.09 16.92
C LEU A 559 22.39 -24.17 15.85
N HIS A 560 21.32 -24.97 15.82
CA HIS A 560 21.06 -25.97 14.79
C HIS A 560 20.04 -25.43 13.80
N PHE A 561 20.17 -25.83 12.54
CA PHE A 561 19.35 -25.30 11.45
C PHE A 561 18.75 -26.42 10.62
N THR A 562 17.46 -26.26 10.28
CA THR A 562 16.84 -26.97 9.16
C THR A 562 17.18 -26.27 7.83
N HIS A 563 16.91 -26.94 6.71
CA HIS A 563 17.05 -26.38 5.36
C HIS A 563 18.48 -25.91 4.99
N ALA A 564 19.49 -26.53 5.60
CA ALA A 564 20.89 -26.28 5.30
C ALA A 564 21.34 -26.80 3.92
N ASP A 565 20.60 -27.70 3.28
CA ASP A 565 20.83 -28.24 1.93
C ASP A 565 22.32 -28.37 1.53
N GLY A 566 22.95 -29.49 1.88
CA GLY A 566 24.38 -29.70 1.62
C GLY A 566 25.34 -28.94 2.55
N GLY A 567 24.83 -28.03 3.39
CA GLY A 567 25.57 -27.43 4.51
C GLY A 567 25.33 -25.92 4.67
N LEU A 568 25.68 -25.41 5.85
CA LEU A 568 25.65 -23.96 6.10
C LEU A 568 26.81 -23.29 5.37
N VAL A 569 26.52 -22.17 4.69
CA VAL A 569 27.45 -21.45 3.82
C VAL A 569 27.56 -20.00 4.26
N VAL A 570 28.80 -19.49 4.25
CA VAL A 570 29.09 -18.07 4.41
C VAL A 570 29.16 -17.42 3.04
N LYS A 571 28.34 -16.40 2.80
CA LYS A 571 28.45 -15.52 1.63
C LYS A 571 29.22 -14.27 2.03
N GLY A 572 30.49 -14.18 1.63
CA GLY A 572 31.42 -13.13 2.04
C GLY A 572 32.56 -13.69 2.88
N ASP A 573 33.24 -12.83 3.65
CA ASP A 573 34.48 -13.21 4.34
C ASP A 573 34.25 -14.01 5.64
N LYS A 574 33.15 -13.75 6.36
CA LYS A 574 32.79 -14.41 7.62
C LYS A 574 31.29 -14.35 7.91
N LEU A 575 30.82 -15.20 8.83
CA LEU A 575 29.49 -15.03 9.42
C LEU A 575 29.44 -13.69 10.16
N GLY A 576 28.41 -12.92 9.87
CA GLY A 576 28.15 -11.62 10.47
C GLY A 576 26.70 -11.49 10.90
N GLN A 577 26.40 -10.40 11.59
CA GLN A 577 25.05 -10.05 12.04
C GLN A 577 24.45 -11.00 13.09
N PHE A 578 25.29 -11.68 13.86
CA PHE A 578 24.87 -12.39 15.07
C PHE A 578 25.03 -11.47 16.28
N GLU A 579 24.04 -11.49 17.14
CA GLU A 579 24.00 -10.72 18.37
C GLU A 579 23.62 -11.67 19.50
N ILE A 580 24.29 -11.52 20.65
CA ILE A 580 24.14 -12.40 21.81
C ILE A 580 23.85 -11.55 23.05
N ALA A 581 22.96 -12.04 23.90
CA ALA A 581 22.58 -11.38 25.14
C ALA A 581 22.57 -12.38 26.31
N GLY A 582 22.86 -11.89 27.50
CA GLY A 582 22.67 -12.61 28.76
C GLY A 582 21.36 -12.23 29.45
N ASP A 583 21.26 -12.54 30.75
CA ASP A 583 20.07 -12.24 31.56
C ASP A 583 19.79 -10.72 31.72
N ASP A 584 20.79 -9.87 31.48
CA ASP A 584 20.65 -8.41 31.49
C ASP A 584 19.93 -7.85 30.25
N ARG A 585 19.64 -8.72 29.26
CA ARG A 585 18.94 -8.42 28.02
C ARG A 585 19.63 -7.39 27.12
N LYS A 586 20.94 -7.21 27.29
CA LYS A 586 21.72 -6.30 26.45
C LYS A 586 22.33 -7.06 25.28
N TRP A 587 21.89 -6.68 24.07
CA TRP A 587 22.43 -7.25 22.83
C TRP A 587 23.82 -6.71 22.53
N ILE A 588 24.76 -7.61 22.30
CA ILE A 588 26.14 -7.32 21.90
C ILE A 588 26.45 -8.10 20.62
N TRP A 589 27.24 -7.52 19.71
CA TRP A 589 27.74 -8.26 18.55
C TRP A 589 28.51 -9.52 18.99
N ALA A 590 28.27 -10.62 18.28
CA ALA A 590 28.87 -11.92 18.58
C ALA A 590 29.76 -12.41 17.43
N ASP A 591 30.78 -13.16 17.79
CA ASP A 591 31.51 -14.00 16.85
C ASP A 591 30.72 -15.28 16.60
N ALA A 592 30.60 -15.66 15.33
CA ALA A 592 29.85 -16.83 14.90
C ALA A 592 30.69 -17.70 13.96
N HIS A 593 30.68 -19.02 14.19
CA HIS A 593 31.44 -20.00 13.40
C HIS A 593 30.59 -21.20 13.04
N ILE A 594 30.68 -21.64 11.78
CA ILE A 594 30.08 -22.91 11.35
C ILE A 594 30.99 -24.05 11.81
N ILE A 595 30.45 -24.97 12.61
CA ILE A 595 31.15 -26.16 13.09
C ILE A 595 30.32 -27.37 12.66
N GLY A 596 30.73 -28.02 11.58
CA GLY A 596 29.95 -29.11 10.99
C GLY A 596 28.58 -28.63 10.52
N ASP A 597 27.52 -29.03 11.24
CA ASP A 597 26.12 -28.77 10.94
C ASP A 597 25.47 -27.70 11.84
N TYR A 598 26.22 -27.09 12.76
CA TYR A 598 25.72 -26.06 13.67
C TYR A 598 26.54 -24.77 13.59
N ILE A 599 25.99 -23.69 14.15
CA ILE A 599 26.69 -22.42 14.35
C ILE A 599 26.96 -22.24 15.84
N LEU A 600 28.22 -22.03 16.20
CA LEU A 600 28.63 -21.62 17.54
C LEU A 600 28.70 -20.10 17.60
N VAL A 601 27.93 -19.49 18.51
CA VAL A 601 27.85 -18.04 18.71
C VAL A 601 28.37 -17.70 20.10
N SER A 602 29.30 -16.75 20.19
CA SER A 602 29.91 -16.35 21.48
C SER A 602 30.37 -14.89 21.47
N SER A 603 30.59 -14.33 22.66
CA SER A 603 31.20 -13.00 22.82
C SER A 603 31.95 -12.94 24.15
N SER A 604 33.19 -12.42 24.14
CA SER A 604 33.96 -12.24 25.39
C SER A 604 33.31 -11.24 26.36
N LEU A 605 32.37 -10.42 25.88
CA LEU A 605 31.63 -9.44 26.66
C LEU A 605 30.38 -10.03 27.35
N VAL A 606 29.95 -11.24 26.97
CA VAL A 606 28.75 -11.90 27.49
C VAL A 606 29.14 -13.25 28.09
N GLN A 607 29.43 -13.26 29.39
CA GLN A 607 29.96 -14.44 30.09
C GLN A 607 28.94 -15.58 30.25
N ASN A 608 27.65 -15.25 30.40
CA ASN A 608 26.56 -16.22 30.54
C ASN A 608 25.49 -15.92 29.48
N PRO A 609 25.71 -16.32 28.22
CA PRO A 609 24.77 -16.02 27.15
C PRO A 609 23.49 -16.84 27.30
N THR A 610 22.34 -16.20 27.09
CA THR A 610 21.02 -16.85 27.17
C THR A 610 20.24 -16.80 25.88
N GLN A 611 20.51 -15.84 24.99
CA GLN A 611 19.75 -15.63 23.76
C GLN A 611 20.63 -15.16 22.61
N VAL A 612 20.20 -15.48 21.38
CA VAL A 612 20.82 -15.03 20.12
C VAL A 612 19.77 -14.42 19.20
N ARG A 613 20.16 -13.41 18.44
CA ARG A 613 19.43 -12.95 17.25
C ARG A 613 20.36 -12.84 16.04
N TYR A 614 19.78 -12.99 14.86
CA TYR A 614 20.48 -12.93 13.58
C TYR A 614 19.81 -11.91 12.66
N ALA A 615 20.61 -11.04 12.04
CA ALA A 615 20.18 -10.05 11.07
C ALA A 615 19.05 -9.12 11.60
N TRP A 616 19.11 -8.77 12.89
CA TRP A 616 18.08 -8.01 13.60
C TRP A 616 18.25 -6.49 13.47
N GLN A 617 18.18 -5.99 12.25
CA GLN A 617 18.12 -4.56 11.95
C GLN A 617 17.52 -4.32 10.56
N SER A 618 17.22 -3.06 10.23
CA SER A 618 16.64 -2.73 8.92
C SER A 618 17.58 -3.10 7.75
N ASN A 619 18.91 -2.93 7.85
CA ASN A 619 19.89 -3.21 6.78
C ASN A 619 21.11 -4.05 7.22
N PRO A 620 20.91 -5.34 7.55
CA PRO A 620 21.97 -6.21 8.01
C PRO A 620 22.82 -6.73 6.85
N GLU A 621 24.11 -6.95 7.10
CA GLU A 621 24.96 -7.76 6.21
C GLU A 621 24.68 -9.26 6.41
N ALA A 622 23.51 -9.73 5.97
CA ALA A 622 23.12 -11.12 6.13
C ALA A 622 24.01 -12.03 5.28
N THR A 623 24.86 -12.83 5.93
CA THR A 623 25.90 -13.67 5.29
C THR A 623 25.66 -15.16 5.44
N LEU A 624 24.64 -15.60 6.19
CA LEU A 624 24.29 -17.01 6.35
C LEU A 624 23.38 -17.49 5.21
N PHE A 625 23.83 -18.50 4.48
CA PHE A 625 23.13 -19.15 3.36
C PHE A 625 23.19 -20.67 3.51
N ASN A 626 22.42 -21.40 2.71
CA ASN A 626 22.58 -22.85 2.51
C ASN A 626 23.39 -23.18 1.24
N GLY A 627 23.67 -24.45 1.01
CA GLY A 627 24.39 -24.93 -0.18
C GLY A 627 23.68 -24.61 -1.51
N ALA A 628 22.35 -24.45 -1.52
CA ALA A 628 21.59 -23.96 -2.67
C ALA A 628 21.69 -22.44 -2.91
N GLY A 629 22.38 -21.70 -2.04
CA GLY A 629 22.52 -20.24 -2.18
C GLY A 629 21.28 -19.45 -1.76
N LEU A 630 20.41 -20.01 -0.91
CA LEU A 630 19.27 -19.32 -0.29
C LEU A 630 19.65 -18.73 1.08
N PRO A 631 19.30 -17.47 1.36
CA PRO A 631 19.64 -16.81 2.63
C PRO A 631 18.81 -17.34 3.79
N ALA A 632 19.41 -17.36 4.97
CA ALA A 632 18.67 -17.59 6.21
C ALA A 632 17.69 -16.44 6.49
N ALA A 633 16.51 -16.78 7.01
CA ALA A 633 15.58 -15.76 7.52
C ALA A 633 16.16 -15.11 8.79
N PRO A 634 15.98 -13.79 8.99
CA PRO A 634 16.26 -13.16 10.28
C PRO A 634 15.45 -13.83 11.40
N PHE A 635 16.06 -13.98 12.58
CA PHE A 635 15.43 -14.63 13.73
C PHE A 635 15.94 -14.07 15.05
N ARG A 636 15.23 -14.41 16.12
CA ARG A 636 15.63 -14.27 17.52
C ARG A 636 15.19 -15.52 18.29
N THR A 637 15.91 -15.88 19.35
CA THR A 637 15.61 -17.07 20.17
C THR A 637 14.84 -16.76 21.45
N ASP A 638 14.63 -15.48 21.74
CA ASP A 638 13.98 -15.01 22.95
C ASP A 638 12.50 -14.64 22.72
N THR A 639 11.76 -14.41 23.80
CA THR A 639 10.34 -14.00 23.78
C THR A 639 10.12 -12.66 24.47
N TRP A 640 11.13 -11.80 24.54
CA TRP A 640 11.02 -10.49 25.18
C TRP A 640 10.09 -9.55 24.38
N THR A 641 9.53 -8.56 25.04
CA THR A 641 8.69 -7.52 24.42
C THR A 641 9.46 -6.81 23.31
N GLY A 642 8.87 -6.73 22.12
CA GLY A 642 9.38 -5.96 20.99
C GLY A 642 9.01 -4.48 21.08
N ILE A 643 9.66 -3.63 20.29
CA ILE A 643 9.42 -2.18 20.30
C ILE A 643 8.11 -1.78 19.64
N THR A 644 7.49 -2.66 18.84
CA THR A 644 6.16 -2.39 18.26
C THR A 644 5.01 -2.95 19.09
N GLU A 645 5.29 -3.65 20.20
CA GLU A 645 4.24 -4.15 21.09
C GLU A 645 3.53 -2.98 21.79
N GLY A 646 2.21 -2.92 21.64
CA GLY A 646 1.39 -1.82 22.17
C GLY A 646 1.17 -0.65 21.21
N HIS A 647 1.85 -0.62 20.06
CA HIS A 647 1.53 0.33 18.99
C HIS A 647 0.19 -0.06 18.36
N ARG A 648 -0.73 0.90 18.23
CA ARG A 648 -2.05 0.71 17.62
C ARG A 648 -2.24 1.63 16.41
N PRO A 649 -3.06 1.24 15.42
CA PRO A 649 -3.34 2.06 14.26
C PRO A 649 -4.20 3.30 14.54
N TYR A 650 -5.03 3.26 15.59
CA TYR A 650 -6.03 4.28 15.94
C TYR A 650 -6.05 4.59 17.44
#